data_AF-A0A3L6NH08-F1
#
_entry.id   AF-A0A3L6NH08-F1
#
_cell.length_a   1.000
_cell.length_b   1.000
_cell.length_c   1.000
_cell.angle_alpha   90.00
_cell.angle_beta   90.00
_cell.angle_gamma   90.00
#
_symmetry.space_group_name_H-M   'P 1'
#
loop_
_entity.id
_entity.type
_entity.pdbx_description
1 polymer ?
#
loop_
_entity_poly.entity_id
_entity_poly.type
_entity_poly.pdbx_seq_one_letter_code
_entity_poly.pdbx_strand_id
1 'polypeptide(L)'
;MDAPEADFDIKLQKISADLLGDFGRSLPSFLWKPDGHGGTRVRSRVRAKEIFRLTNTLLDPFQELPQLLDPYLPKWIPLLAEAFLKHLQTRHRGKALSSRSKLLVSVEFAICKIIYTFCKIRGEKVIVRFLNVEAKYLELLLSAIEESEQASVDDVALGKWSWEERYVVLLWLSHLLLAPFDLSTISSVDLQDVTVPEIPGLVWPENLPAITVRVIPLAIKYLGTPGKERDAAKALLVRMSIRRDMQQLGVLESLINWSLASLRPKQDQPLQKTYFYLGVLSFLAGVLRASSDTSDMNPYLSTIFYAIHEISAGENALSKTIISLALARKMILKVIRSVVVLRLRQTPQDMASTELTETAIGYLLESVADNDTPVRFAASKSLSIITLKLDPDMASQVVEAVLESLNRNVLWTKPAGGKPVRDLSAVNNLEWHGLMLTLSHLLYRRSPPTEQLSDIVHALLLGLSFEQRSMSGGSVGTNVRDAACFGIWALARRYTSSELLAIPTHSVFAAKAHPATSSILQVLATELVVTASLDPAGNIRRGASAALQELVGRHPDTVEQGIWVVQTVDYHAVARRSRAIEEVAVNATRLASQYGEAIIDTLLGWRGIGDLDAASRRVSGAAFGVLTYELSDTKSEDSLAQFKTIIQLLTDRLKTLQPRQVEERHGLLLCFASVLDKFPALFSSGAEKSNPVLIDEILSTVSGALENLQSTAYRKPELLAEAASRLVVSALPILQVSVLGMDSQQALCPGQELLHPGNVSGYLGLVSALDSCDEDRSETVARLISALRAIIPTWLNRSEQETIEPTAAASLALLILSKPIDREALLSEWAETVQRRPTSRTSVHGIGYFSALTVAQPLVSSSEDVACQAILERWTWDSEVETRVAILQSLAQSSVLHNKPLVFLQLIVEGLNDYTTNARGDVGSHVRVHALRAVKALWNKLDDTTAQGEWEEASVQALFFSVLRLAAEKLDRVRPEAQAAVALVLENGHAKHFRELTFSSRAYFESLLELQAGGRLRPLLGDMAKGDTEKWMTELMSGFVGSADTGNEDLVIASRAALCDFCEAKHENLDLICHAMLQNLKSRQGQDRVIVPTLEIIAFLFQMQLFQKSSVNLRSLCLQTQKAGYKTGNVRKLEACTKVYCGIASMAGQEGAETGVQEARKRLGALLHHPWPKVRSMVVDGLWGVLEEEEEIAQKLKGVDWGQAGKLQIKTAVEELRLG
;
A
#
# COMPACT_ATOMS: atom_id res chain seq x y z
N MET A 1 -6.13 5.59 -9.23
CA MET A 1 -5.60 4.57 -8.30
C MET A 1 -6.12 4.90 -6.91
N ASP A 2 -7.30 4.38 -6.57
CA ASP A 2 -7.63 4.20 -5.16
C ASP A 2 -6.66 3.16 -4.63
N ALA A 3 -5.78 3.55 -3.71
CA ALA A 3 -4.94 2.57 -3.04
C ALA A 3 -5.86 1.49 -2.42
N PRO A 4 -5.57 0.19 -2.61
CA PRO A 4 -6.44 -0.87 -2.10
C PRO A 4 -6.52 -0.83 -0.57
N GLU A 5 -7.78 -0.93 -0.11
CA GLU A 5 -8.37 -1.19 1.20
C GLU A 5 -7.54 -1.10 2.51
N ALA A 6 -8.09 -0.27 3.41
CA ALA A 6 -7.75 0.01 4.81
C ALA A 6 -6.61 1.03 5.03
N ASP A 7 -6.96 2.32 5.05
CA ASP A 7 -6.13 3.37 5.66
C ASP A 7 -5.65 2.88 7.03
N PHE A 8 -4.34 2.72 7.15
CA PHE A 8 -3.69 2.16 8.33
C PHE A 8 -4.08 2.94 9.60
N ASP A 9 -4.27 4.25 9.47
CA ASP A 9 -4.68 5.17 10.54
C ASP A 9 -6.06 4.81 11.11
N ILE A 10 -7.04 4.49 10.25
CA ILE A 10 -8.40 4.12 10.68
C ILE A 10 -8.39 2.73 11.34
N LYS A 11 -7.64 1.78 10.76
CA LYS A 11 -7.49 0.44 11.34
C LYS A 11 -6.80 0.53 12.70
N LEU A 12 -5.77 1.35 12.81
CA LEU A 12 -5.03 1.61 14.04
C LEU A 12 -5.92 2.21 15.12
N GLN A 13 -6.73 3.22 14.81
CA GLN A 13 -7.69 3.81 15.77
C GLN A 13 -8.66 2.76 16.33
N LYS A 14 -9.11 1.80 15.51
CA LYS A 14 -10.02 0.74 15.96
C LYS A 14 -9.34 -0.26 16.89
N ILE A 15 -8.09 -0.61 16.64
CA ILE A 15 -7.35 -1.62 17.42
C ILE A 15 -6.48 -1.03 18.54
N SER A 16 -6.35 0.30 18.64
CA SER A 16 -5.38 0.95 19.52
C SER A 16 -5.61 0.63 21.00
N ALA A 17 -6.88 0.55 21.42
CA ALA A 17 -7.21 0.24 22.81
C ALA A 17 -6.70 -1.16 23.22
N ASP A 18 -6.84 -2.14 22.33
CA ASP A 18 -6.39 -3.52 22.58
C ASP A 18 -4.86 -3.60 22.66
N LEU A 19 -4.16 -2.96 21.71
CA LEU A 19 -2.70 -2.95 21.67
C LEU A 19 -2.10 -2.28 22.92
N LEU A 20 -2.64 -1.13 23.34
CA LEU A 20 -2.18 -0.39 24.52
C LEU A 20 -2.54 -1.12 25.82
N GLY A 21 -3.72 -1.76 25.86
CA GLY A 21 -4.15 -2.59 26.98
C GLY A 21 -3.28 -3.85 27.16
N ASP A 22 -2.85 -4.49 26.07
CA ASP A 22 -1.91 -5.61 26.09
C ASP A 22 -0.51 -5.14 26.55
N PHE A 23 0.01 -4.05 26.00
CA PHE A 23 1.31 -3.49 26.39
C PHE A 23 1.33 -3.16 27.90
N GLY A 24 0.28 -2.50 28.39
CA GLY A 24 0.16 -2.11 29.80
C GLY A 24 0.08 -3.29 30.78
N ARG A 25 -0.55 -4.41 30.38
CA ARG A 25 -0.61 -5.65 31.19
C ARG A 25 0.69 -6.42 31.18
N SER A 26 1.37 -6.44 30.04
CA SER A 26 2.57 -7.23 29.82
C SER A 26 3.81 -6.61 30.47
N LEU A 27 3.94 -5.28 30.42
CA LEU A 27 5.13 -4.55 30.85
C LEU A 27 5.57 -4.83 32.32
N PRO A 28 4.69 -4.81 33.35
CA PRO A 28 5.12 -5.08 34.72
C PRO A 28 5.66 -6.50 34.91
N SER A 29 4.96 -7.51 34.39
CA SER A 29 5.38 -8.92 34.49
C SER A 29 6.68 -9.22 33.72
N PHE A 30 6.91 -8.45 32.65
CA PHE A 30 8.10 -8.51 31.83
C PHE A 30 9.34 -7.97 32.56
N LEU A 31 9.21 -6.91 33.36
CA LEU A 31 10.33 -6.29 34.07
C LEU A 31 10.56 -6.87 35.47
N TRP A 32 9.49 -7.24 36.16
CA TRP A 32 9.54 -7.63 37.57
C TRP A 32 9.27 -9.12 37.76
N LYS A 33 9.85 -9.70 38.81
CA LYS A 33 9.51 -11.04 39.30
C LYS A 33 9.30 -10.99 40.82
N PRO A 34 8.48 -11.89 41.39
CA PRO A 34 8.37 -12.05 42.84
C PRO A 34 9.76 -12.32 43.45
N ASP A 35 10.06 -11.69 44.58
CA ASP A 35 11.30 -11.90 45.31
C ASP A 35 11.26 -13.08 46.29
N GLY A 36 10.07 -13.68 46.49
CA GLY A 36 9.85 -14.81 47.40
C GLY A 36 9.53 -14.41 48.84
N HIS A 37 9.56 -13.12 49.18
CA HIS A 37 9.29 -12.57 50.51
C HIS A 37 8.13 -11.57 50.52
N GLY A 38 7.22 -11.67 49.54
CA GLY A 38 6.07 -10.77 49.40
C GLY A 38 6.38 -9.45 48.67
N GLY A 39 7.60 -9.27 48.15
CA GLY A 39 7.99 -8.12 47.33
C GLY A 39 8.30 -8.48 45.88
N THR A 40 8.82 -7.50 45.14
CA THR A 40 9.20 -7.65 43.72
C THR A 40 10.62 -7.18 43.46
N ARG A 41 11.37 -7.98 42.70
CA ARG A 41 12.72 -7.65 42.21
C ARG A 41 12.75 -7.54 40.69
N VAL A 42 13.59 -6.64 40.18
CA VAL A 42 13.82 -6.48 38.74
C VAL A 42 14.48 -7.76 38.19
N ARG A 43 14.03 -8.23 37.04
CA ARG A 43 14.66 -9.35 36.34
C ARG A 43 16.00 -8.88 35.77
N SER A 44 17.06 -9.67 35.91
CA SER A 44 18.36 -9.36 35.28
C SER A 44 18.40 -9.70 33.79
N ARG A 45 17.55 -10.64 33.34
CA ARG A 45 17.46 -11.07 31.95
C ARG A 45 16.00 -11.33 31.56
N VAL A 46 15.69 -11.05 30.31
CA VAL A 46 14.35 -11.15 29.72
C VAL A 46 14.39 -11.81 28.34
N ARG A 47 13.25 -12.30 27.85
CA ARG A 47 13.16 -13.02 26.58
C ARG A 47 13.20 -12.06 25.40
N ALA A 48 14.07 -12.30 24.41
CA ALA A 48 14.21 -11.47 23.22
C ALA A 48 12.90 -11.39 22.39
N LYS A 49 12.17 -12.51 22.28
CA LYS A 49 10.86 -12.58 21.60
C LYS A 49 9.83 -11.63 22.18
N GLU A 50 9.84 -11.45 23.50
CA GLU A 50 8.87 -10.58 24.18
C GLU A 50 9.16 -9.11 23.92
N ILE A 51 10.43 -8.72 23.83
CA ILE A 51 10.81 -7.35 23.42
C ILE A 51 10.30 -7.08 22.01
N PHE A 52 10.52 -8.00 21.07
CA PHE A 52 10.04 -7.85 19.70
C PHE A 52 8.52 -7.66 19.65
N ARG A 53 7.76 -8.41 20.45
CA ARG A 53 6.31 -8.24 20.57
C ARG A 53 5.95 -6.85 21.12
N LEU A 54 6.54 -6.45 22.25
CA LEU A 54 6.28 -5.17 22.89
C LEU A 54 6.63 -3.98 21.99
N THR A 55 7.72 -4.04 21.22
CA THR A 55 8.14 -2.95 20.34
C THR A 55 7.49 -3.00 18.97
N ASN A 56 7.60 -4.10 18.24
CA ASN A 56 7.24 -4.16 16.82
C ASN A 56 5.75 -4.45 16.60
N THR A 57 5.14 -5.26 17.46
CA THR A 57 3.73 -5.62 17.32
C THR A 57 2.81 -4.63 18.03
N LEU A 58 3.19 -4.17 19.24
CA LEU A 58 2.32 -3.32 20.06
C LEU A 58 2.60 -1.82 19.91
N LEU A 59 3.85 -1.37 19.80
CA LEU A 59 4.17 0.07 19.79
C LEU A 59 4.41 0.64 18.38
N ASP A 60 5.16 -0.04 17.51
CA ASP A 60 5.52 0.46 16.17
C ASP A 60 4.32 0.90 15.30
N PRO A 61 3.11 0.29 15.39
CA PRO A 61 1.94 0.79 14.68
C PRO A 61 1.59 2.25 15.00
N PHE A 62 1.94 2.77 16.18
CA PHE A 62 1.62 4.14 16.59
C PHE A 62 2.47 5.23 15.94
N GLN A 63 3.37 4.91 15.00
CA GLN A 63 4.13 5.93 14.26
C GLN A 63 3.23 6.84 13.42
N GLU A 64 2.12 6.32 12.89
CA GLU A 64 1.17 7.12 12.09
C GLU A 64 0.31 8.04 12.96
N LEU A 65 -0.05 7.60 14.18
CA LEU A 65 -0.83 8.39 15.15
C LEU A 65 -0.14 8.46 16.54
N PRO A 66 1.01 9.15 16.68
CA PRO A 66 1.78 9.17 17.92
C PRO A 66 1.05 9.77 19.13
N GLN A 67 0.06 10.64 18.89
CA GLN A 67 -0.67 11.35 19.95
C GLN A 67 -1.49 10.39 20.82
N LEU A 68 -1.86 9.20 20.31
CA LEU A 68 -2.59 8.19 21.07
C LEU A 68 -1.79 7.64 22.27
N LEU A 69 -0.46 7.80 22.28
CA LEU A 69 0.40 7.38 23.38
C LEU A 69 0.43 8.39 24.54
N ASP A 70 0.10 9.66 24.30
CA ASP A 70 0.28 10.76 25.28
C ASP A 70 -0.34 10.51 26.65
N PRO A 71 -1.56 9.94 26.77
CA PRO A 71 -2.16 9.64 28.07
C PRO A 71 -1.40 8.59 28.89
N TYR A 72 -0.58 7.74 28.26
CA TYR A 72 0.07 6.59 28.90
C TYR A 72 1.55 6.83 29.24
N LEU A 73 2.20 7.80 28.59
CA LEU A 73 3.61 8.14 28.84
C LEU A 73 3.93 8.45 30.31
N PRO A 74 3.09 9.21 31.06
CA PRO A 74 3.35 9.51 32.48
C PRO A 74 3.38 8.28 33.38
N LYS A 75 2.86 7.13 32.92
CA LYS A 75 2.86 5.87 33.67
C LYS A 75 4.00 4.95 33.25
N TRP A 76 4.19 4.74 31.95
CA TRP A 76 5.10 3.70 31.46
C TRP A 76 6.57 4.13 31.44
N ILE A 77 6.86 5.39 31.10
CA ILE A 77 8.25 5.86 31.05
C ILE A 77 8.87 5.91 32.45
N PRO A 78 8.21 6.44 33.50
CA PRO A 78 8.77 6.39 34.85
C PRO A 78 8.97 4.97 35.37
N LEU A 79 8.05 4.04 35.04
CA LEU A 79 8.19 2.62 35.44
C LEU A 79 9.40 1.94 34.80
N LEU A 80 9.66 2.23 33.51
CA LEU A 80 10.85 1.77 32.81
C LEU A 80 12.13 2.38 33.42
N ALA A 81 12.11 3.68 33.69
CA ALA A 81 13.21 4.42 34.28
C ALA A 81 13.56 3.90 35.70
N GLU A 82 12.56 3.69 36.55
CA GLU A 82 12.74 3.14 37.90
C GLU A 82 13.34 1.72 37.85
N ALA A 83 12.82 0.85 36.97
CA ALA A 83 13.34 -0.50 36.82
C ALA A 83 14.81 -0.49 36.35
N PHE A 84 15.17 0.43 35.45
CA PHE A 84 16.54 0.59 34.96
C PHE A 84 17.49 1.03 36.08
N LEU A 85 17.14 2.08 36.82
CA LEU A 85 17.95 2.60 37.93
C LEU A 85 18.10 1.58 39.05
N LYS A 86 17.02 0.90 39.44
CA LYS A 86 17.06 -0.16 40.47
C LYS A 86 17.93 -1.33 40.03
N HIS A 87 17.93 -1.67 38.75
CA HIS A 87 18.81 -2.71 38.22
C HIS A 87 20.29 -2.29 38.31
N LEU A 88 20.63 -1.07 37.89
CA LEU A 88 22.00 -0.55 37.99
C LEU A 88 22.52 -0.52 39.44
N GLN A 89 21.67 -0.14 40.40
CA GLN A 89 22.03 -0.11 41.83
C GLN A 89 22.25 -1.50 42.45
N THR A 90 21.59 -2.54 41.92
CA THR A 90 21.64 -3.91 42.47
C THR A 90 22.55 -4.85 41.67
N ARG A 91 23.33 -4.30 40.73
CA ARG A 91 24.20 -5.03 39.82
C ARG A 91 25.35 -5.72 40.58
N HIS A 92 25.14 -6.97 40.99
CA HIS A 92 26.23 -7.86 41.42
C HIS A 92 26.77 -8.64 40.22
N ARG A 93 28.10 -8.67 40.05
CA ARG A 93 28.83 -9.39 38.98
C ARG A 93 28.45 -10.88 39.00
N GLY A 94 27.42 -11.25 38.25
CA GLY A 94 27.00 -12.65 38.08
C GLY A 94 27.93 -13.39 37.12
N LYS A 95 28.32 -14.62 37.50
CA LYS A 95 29.11 -15.54 36.66
C LYS A 95 28.48 -15.73 35.26
N ALA A 96 29.34 -15.80 34.25
CA ALA A 96 28.98 -16.11 32.87
C ALA A 96 28.22 -17.45 32.80
N LEU A 97 27.09 -17.47 32.07
CA LEU A 97 26.32 -18.68 31.79
C LEU A 97 26.77 -19.30 30.45
N SER A 98 26.78 -20.63 30.45
CA SER A 98 27.07 -21.53 29.32
C SER A 98 26.33 -21.15 28.02
N SER A 99 26.96 -21.46 26.88
CA SER A 99 26.58 -21.21 25.48
C SER A 99 25.17 -21.67 25.02
N ARG A 100 24.30 -22.13 25.93
CA ARG A 100 22.93 -22.60 25.68
C ARG A 100 21.83 -21.52 25.66
N SER A 101 22.10 -20.24 25.94
CA SER A 101 21.03 -19.23 26.12
C SER A 101 21.02 -18.08 25.10
N LYS A 102 20.91 -18.35 23.80
CA LYS A 102 20.76 -17.31 22.74
C LYS A 102 19.40 -16.59 22.74
N LEU A 103 18.45 -16.99 23.59
CA LEU A 103 17.06 -16.47 23.62
C LEU A 103 16.80 -15.39 24.70
N LEU A 104 17.78 -15.13 25.57
CA LEU A 104 17.68 -14.17 26.67
C LEU A 104 18.63 -13.00 26.44
N VAL A 105 18.18 -11.78 26.74
CA VAL A 105 18.96 -10.55 26.69
C VAL A 105 18.95 -9.85 28.06
N SER A 106 19.84 -8.88 28.24
CA SER A 106 19.90 -8.06 29.45
C SER A 106 18.62 -7.22 29.59
N VAL A 107 18.24 -6.89 30.82
CA VAL A 107 17.05 -6.07 31.07
C VAL A 107 17.32 -4.61 30.68
N GLU A 108 18.58 -4.17 30.78
CA GLU A 108 19.06 -2.85 30.36
C GLU A 108 18.80 -2.62 28.87
N PHE A 109 19.20 -3.58 28.04
CA PHE A 109 18.97 -3.56 26.59
C PHE A 109 17.46 -3.51 26.28
N ALA A 110 16.67 -4.34 26.97
CA ALA A 110 15.23 -4.38 26.78
C ALA A 110 14.55 -3.04 27.11
N ILE A 111 14.88 -2.44 28.26
CA ILE A 111 14.33 -1.16 28.69
C ILE A 111 14.73 -0.06 27.72
N CYS A 112 16.03 0.05 27.40
CA CYS A 112 16.53 1.09 26.50
C CYS A 112 15.94 0.95 25.09
N LYS A 113 15.72 -0.28 24.60
CA LYS A 113 15.05 -0.52 23.33
C LYS A 113 13.60 -0.05 23.34
N ILE A 114 12.85 -0.32 24.42
CA ILE A 114 11.47 0.17 24.57
C ILE A 114 11.42 1.70 24.69
N ILE A 115 12.29 2.32 25.50
CA ILE A 115 12.38 3.78 25.63
C ILE A 115 12.75 4.42 24.29
N TYR A 116 13.69 3.82 23.54
CA TYR A 116 14.01 4.28 22.19
C TYR A 116 12.81 4.20 21.25
N THR A 117 12.02 3.13 21.28
CA THR A 117 10.78 3.03 20.48
C THR A 117 9.81 4.17 20.80
N PHE A 118 9.66 4.54 22.07
CA PHE A 118 8.89 5.74 22.44
C PHE A 118 9.51 7.04 21.90
N CYS A 119 10.85 7.19 21.97
CA CYS A 119 11.55 8.34 21.38
C CYS A 119 11.38 8.42 19.87
N LYS A 120 11.36 7.28 19.17
CA LYS A 120 11.15 7.14 17.73
C LYS A 120 9.73 7.58 17.35
N ILE A 121 8.72 7.14 18.09
CA ILE A 121 7.31 7.41 17.80
C ILE A 121 6.93 8.86 18.18
N ARG A 122 7.15 9.24 19.44
CA ARG A 122 6.63 10.52 19.97
C ARG A 122 7.63 11.68 19.93
N GLY A 123 8.93 11.35 19.91
CA GLY A 123 10.03 12.30 19.92
C GLY A 123 10.75 12.40 21.27
N GLU A 124 12.08 12.42 21.22
CA GLU A 124 12.97 12.44 22.39
C GLU A 124 12.69 13.55 23.41
N LYS A 125 12.28 14.74 22.94
CA LYS A 125 12.00 15.90 23.81
C LYS A 125 10.79 15.71 24.71
N VAL A 126 9.85 14.86 24.31
CA VAL A 126 8.67 14.52 25.10
C VAL A 126 9.06 13.43 26.10
N ILE A 127 9.69 12.37 25.62
CA ILE A 127 10.04 11.20 26.44
C ILE A 127 11.02 11.54 27.56
N VAL A 128 12.04 12.35 27.28
CA VAL A 128 13.08 12.69 28.28
C VAL A 128 12.51 13.37 29.52
N ARG A 129 11.37 14.07 29.42
CA ARG A 129 10.72 14.77 30.53
C ARG A 129 10.12 13.84 31.59
N PHE A 130 9.94 12.57 31.24
CA PHE A 130 9.42 11.54 32.13
C PHE A 130 10.52 10.69 32.78
N LEU A 131 11.80 10.93 32.43
CA LEU A 131 12.93 10.28 33.07
C LEU A 131 13.26 10.96 34.40
N ASN A 132 13.85 10.22 35.35
CA ASN A 132 14.26 10.77 36.64
C ASN A 132 15.27 11.92 36.49
N VAL A 133 15.14 12.94 37.35
CA VAL A 133 15.95 14.17 37.28
C VAL A 133 16.84 14.38 38.51
N GLU A 134 16.84 13.47 39.48
CA GLU A 134 17.65 13.63 40.69
C GLU A 134 19.16 13.52 40.39
N ALA A 135 19.94 14.52 40.85
CA ALA A 135 21.38 14.61 40.61
C ALA A 135 22.18 13.38 41.06
N LYS A 136 21.70 12.64 42.07
CA LYS A 136 22.30 11.38 42.57
C LYS A 136 22.44 10.29 41.49
N TYR A 137 21.65 10.37 40.41
CA TYR A 137 21.70 9.39 39.32
C TYR A 137 22.73 9.74 38.24
N LEU A 138 23.32 10.95 38.27
CA LEU A 138 24.27 11.41 37.27
C LEU A 138 25.51 10.52 37.23
N GLU A 139 26.14 10.29 38.39
CA GLU A 139 27.32 9.42 38.48
C GLU A 139 27.00 7.95 38.26
N LEU A 140 25.82 7.48 38.72
CA LEU A 140 25.39 6.10 38.49
C LEU A 140 25.32 5.77 37.00
N LEU A 141 24.69 6.65 36.21
CA LEU A 141 24.55 6.49 34.77
C LEU A 141 25.88 6.69 34.02
N LEU A 142 26.71 7.63 34.48
CA LEU A 142 28.02 7.90 33.89
C LEU A 142 28.99 6.73 34.11
N SER A 143 29.06 6.18 35.33
CA SER A 143 29.86 5.00 35.62
C SER A 143 29.36 3.78 34.85
N ALA A 144 28.04 3.60 34.70
CA ALA A 144 27.48 2.46 33.96
C ALA A 144 27.89 2.44 32.48
N ILE A 145 27.89 3.59 31.81
CA ILE A 145 28.30 3.68 30.40
C ILE A 145 29.82 3.52 30.24
N GLU A 146 30.62 4.07 31.15
CA GLU A 146 32.08 3.90 31.15
C GLU A 146 32.50 2.45 31.39
N GLU A 147 31.87 1.77 32.35
CA GLU A 147 32.08 0.33 32.60
C GLU A 147 31.79 -0.52 31.36
N SER A 148 30.76 -0.15 30.58
CA SER A 148 30.42 -0.86 29.34
C SER A 148 31.47 -0.70 28.24
N GLU A 149 32.23 0.41 28.26
CA GLU A 149 33.28 0.70 27.28
C GLU A 149 34.61 0.03 27.62
N GLN A 150 34.84 -0.32 28.89
CA GLN A 150 36.03 -1.03 29.36
C GLN A 150 35.95 -2.56 29.16
N ALA A 151 34.78 -3.10 28.84
CA ALA A 151 34.61 -4.53 28.55
C ALA A 151 35.35 -4.94 27.26
N SER A 152 36.25 -5.93 27.35
CA SER A 152 37.19 -6.30 26.28
C SER A 152 36.52 -6.99 25.07
N VAL A 153 37.21 -6.97 23.91
CA VAL A 153 36.74 -7.56 22.64
C VAL A 153 36.68 -9.09 22.70
N ASP A 154 37.48 -9.72 23.59
CA ASP A 154 37.51 -11.17 23.79
C ASP A 154 36.33 -11.70 24.63
N ASP A 155 35.58 -10.81 25.29
CA ASP A 155 34.33 -11.13 26.00
C ASP A 155 33.14 -11.15 25.01
N VAL A 156 33.23 -12.08 24.04
CA VAL A 156 32.30 -12.21 22.93
C VAL A 156 30.90 -12.58 23.44
N ALA A 157 30.07 -11.56 23.71
CA ALA A 157 28.61 -11.46 23.52
C ALA A 157 27.77 -10.91 24.68
N LEU A 158 28.31 -10.54 25.86
CA LEU A 158 27.45 -10.26 27.03
C LEU A 158 27.71 -8.96 27.82
N GLY A 159 28.67 -8.11 27.42
CA GLY A 159 29.04 -6.89 28.17
C GLY A 159 28.95 -5.54 27.43
N LYS A 160 29.02 -5.52 26.10
CA LYS A 160 29.07 -4.27 25.33
C LYS A 160 27.68 -3.73 25.02
N TRP A 161 27.43 -2.47 25.39
CA TRP A 161 26.14 -1.81 25.17
C TRP A 161 25.80 -1.63 23.69
N SER A 162 24.54 -1.87 23.35
CA SER A 162 23.94 -1.52 22.07
C SER A 162 23.89 -0.01 21.88
N TRP A 163 23.59 0.44 20.66
CA TRP A 163 23.48 1.86 20.38
C TRP A 163 22.23 2.48 21.03
N GLU A 164 21.15 1.71 21.24
CA GLU A 164 19.95 2.14 21.97
C GLU A 164 20.26 2.44 23.44
N GLU A 165 21.04 1.56 24.10
CA GLU A 165 21.50 1.77 25.48
C GLU A 165 22.33 3.04 25.60
N ARG A 166 23.32 3.19 24.71
CA ARG A 166 24.16 4.40 24.63
C ARG A 166 23.32 5.65 24.37
N TYR A 167 22.39 5.61 23.42
CA TYR A 167 21.50 6.74 23.09
C TYR A 167 20.64 7.18 24.28
N VAL A 168 19.95 6.25 24.93
CA VAL A 168 19.05 6.56 26.05
C VAL A 168 19.84 7.13 27.23
N VAL A 169 20.97 6.53 27.58
CA VAL A 169 21.78 6.99 28.72
C VAL A 169 22.45 8.34 28.44
N LEU A 170 23.01 8.58 27.25
CA LEU A 170 23.55 9.90 26.89
C LEU A 170 22.47 10.98 26.90
N LEU A 171 21.26 10.65 26.43
CA LEU A 171 20.12 11.56 26.45
C LEU A 171 19.69 11.85 27.90
N TRP A 172 19.69 10.84 28.77
CA TRP A 172 19.35 10.99 30.18
C TRP A 172 20.40 11.81 30.95
N LEU A 173 21.69 11.50 30.76
CA LEU A 173 22.80 12.30 31.30
C LEU A 173 22.67 13.76 30.88
N SER A 174 22.36 14.01 29.60
CA SER A 174 22.13 15.37 29.15
C SER A 174 21.02 16.03 29.95
N HIS A 175 19.95 15.31 30.33
CA HIS A 175 18.82 15.88 31.07
C HIS A 175 19.20 16.20 32.50
N LEU A 176 19.98 15.34 33.14
CA LEU A 176 20.49 15.53 34.50
C LEU A 176 21.43 16.74 34.64
N LEU A 177 22.12 17.14 33.56
CA LEU A 177 22.93 18.37 33.56
C LEU A 177 22.12 19.67 33.66
N LEU A 178 20.79 19.61 33.64
CA LEU A 178 19.92 20.76 34.00
C LEU A 178 19.85 21.00 35.51
N ALA A 179 20.48 20.16 36.33
CA ALA A 179 20.55 20.37 37.77
C ALA A 179 21.12 21.76 38.11
N PRO A 180 20.52 22.50 39.06
CA PRO A 180 20.86 23.90 39.34
C PRO A 180 22.15 24.08 40.17
N PHE A 181 22.83 22.99 40.55
CA PHE A 181 24.00 23.02 41.44
C PHE A 181 25.31 22.96 40.65
N ASP A 182 26.38 23.55 41.18
CA ASP A 182 27.72 23.50 40.59
C ASP A 182 28.24 22.05 40.55
N LEU A 183 28.91 21.67 39.47
CA LEU A 183 29.22 20.27 39.17
C LEU A 183 30.30 19.74 40.13
N SER A 184 31.10 20.65 40.67
CA SER A 184 32.03 20.43 41.79
C SER A 184 31.33 19.95 43.06
N THR A 185 30.08 20.34 43.31
CA THR A 185 29.32 19.94 44.52
C THR A 185 28.69 18.55 44.43
N ILE A 186 28.57 18.02 43.21
CA ILE A 186 27.97 16.70 42.93
C ILE A 186 29.05 15.63 42.79
N SER A 187 30.23 16.01 42.31
CA SER A 187 31.37 15.11 42.06
C SER A 187 31.80 14.40 43.34
N SER A 188 31.64 13.09 43.41
CA SER A 188 32.05 12.26 44.54
C SER A 188 33.51 11.80 44.48
N VAL A 189 34.18 12.06 43.34
CA VAL A 189 35.56 11.63 43.05
C VAL A 189 36.47 12.86 43.04
N ASP A 190 37.57 12.79 43.80
CA ASP A 190 38.61 13.83 43.82
C ASP A 190 39.41 13.82 42.49
N LEU A 191 39.75 15.00 41.98
CA LEU A 191 40.50 15.21 40.72
C LEU A 191 41.83 14.46 40.65
N GLN A 192 42.42 14.12 41.80
CA GLN A 192 43.70 13.41 41.89
C GLN A 192 43.61 11.96 41.37
N ASP A 193 42.40 11.37 41.31
CA ASP A 193 42.17 9.98 40.89
C ASP A 193 41.74 9.84 39.41
N VAL A 194 41.57 10.95 38.67
CA VAL A 194 41.10 10.94 37.27
C VAL A 194 42.18 11.44 36.32
N THR A 195 42.68 10.56 35.45
CA THR A 195 43.59 10.96 34.36
C THR A 195 42.82 11.75 33.29
N VAL A 196 43.26 12.98 33.01
CA VAL A 196 42.67 13.82 31.96
C VAL A 196 42.99 13.20 30.59
N PRO A 197 41.99 12.78 29.79
CA PRO A 197 42.26 12.14 28.50
C PRO A 197 42.80 13.13 27.48
N GLU A 198 43.82 12.74 26.71
CA GLU A 198 44.29 13.52 25.57
C GLU A 198 43.27 13.46 24.43
N ILE A 199 42.71 14.63 24.06
CA ILE A 199 41.81 14.79 22.92
C ILE A 199 42.51 15.69 21.90
N PRO A 200 42.79 15.21 20.67
CA PRO A 200 43.47 16.01 19.66
C PRO A 200 42.78 17.35 19.41
N GLY A 201 43.52 18.44 19.57
CA GLY A 201 43.06 19.81 19.34
C GLY A 201 42.20 20.42 20.45
N LEU A 202 41.94 19.71 21.56
CA LEU A 202 41.25 20.24 22.72
C LEU A 202 42.26 20.67 23.79
N VAL A 203 42.20 21.92 24.22
CA VAL A 203 42.98 22.43 25.36
C VAL A 203 42.09 22.42 26.59
N TRP A 204 42.48 21.65 27.61
CA TRP A 204 41.72 21.53 28.85
C TRP A 204 41.91 22.76 29.74
N PRO A 205 40.80 23.41 30.19
CA PRO A 205 40.88 24.43 31.23
C PRO A 205 41.35 23.87 32.58
N GLU A 206 41.88 24.76 33.43
CA GLU A 206 42.31 24.43 34.79
C GLU A 206 41.10 24.24 35.75
N ASN A 207 41.27 23.45 36.81
CA ASN A 207 40.31 23.27 37.91
C ASN A 207 38.91 22.73 37.52
N LEU A 208 38.84 21.85 36.52
CA LEU A 208 37.57 21.25 36.09
C LEU A 208 37.06 20.18 37.05
N PRO A 209 35.74 20.09 37.34
CA PRO A 209 35.16 18.98 38.09
C PRO A 209 35.40 17.61 37.41
N ALA A 210 35.56 16.55 38.19
CA ALA A 210 35.84 15.20 37.66
C ALA A 210 34.74 14.70 36.71
N ILE A 211 33.47 15.02 36.99
CA ILE A 211 32.33 14.72 36.11
C ILE A 211 32.55 15.33 34.71
N THR A 212 33.06 16.55 34.62
CA THR A 212 33.31 17.24 33.34
C THR A 212 34.40 16.55 32.54
N VAL A 213 35.52 16.20 33.20
CA VAL A 213 36.65 15.47 32.61
C VAL A 213 36.22 14.10 32.07
N ARG A 214 35.23 13.47 32.70
CA ARG A 214 34.65 12.18 32.28
C ARG A 214 33.62 12.29 31.15
N VAL A 215 32.74 13.30 31.21
CA VAL A 215 31.64 13.47 30.25
C VAL A 215 32.10 13.95 28.88
N ILE A 216 33.04 14.91 28.81
CA ILE A 216 33.48 15.50 27.52
C ILE A 216 34.08 14.45 26.56
N PRO A 217 35.03 13.59 26.97
CA PRO A 217 35.59 12.55 26.10
C PRO A 217 34.54 11.57 25.60
N LEU A 218 33.62 11.17 26.49
CA LEU A 218 32.51 10.27 26.16
C LEU A 218 31.59 10.90 25.11
N ALA A 219 31.21 12.16 25.31
CA ALA A 219 30.36 12.89 24.38
C ALA A 219 31.07 13.08 23.03
N ILE A 220 32.35 13.49 22.99
CA ILE A 220 33.13 13.65 21.75
C ILE A 220 33.26 12.32 20.99
N LYS A 221 33.52 11.21 21.70
CA LYS A 221 33.59 9.87 21.10
C LYS A 221 32.30 9.51 20.37
N TYR A 222 31.15 9.64 21.04
CA TYR A 222 29.86 9.29 20.42
C TYR A 222 29.35 10.35 19.44
N LEU A 223 29.82 11.59 19.53
CA LEU A 223 29.56 12.64 18.54
C LEU A 223 30.05 12.23 17.14
N GLY A 224 31.12 11.43 17.06
CA GLY A 224 31.66 10.92 15.79
C GLY A 224 31.05 9.63 15.26
N THR A 225 30.01 9.10 15.89
CA THR A 225 29.39 7.82 15.49
C THR A 225 28.25 8.00 14.47
N PRO A 226 27.97 6.97 13.64
CA PRO A 226 26.90 7.04 12.63
C PRO A 226 25.49 6.90 13.22
N GLY A 227 25.33 6.37 14.44
CA GLY A 227 24.03 6.05 15.03
C GLY A 227 23.33 7.22 15.73
N LYS A 228 22.17 6.94 16.32
CA LYS A 228 21.33 7.93 17.02
C LYS A 228 21.98 8.46 18.29
N GLU A 229 22.87 7.68 18.91
CA GLU A 229 23.70 8.09 20.04
C GLU A 229 24.46 9.40 19.79
N ARG A 230 24.77 9.74 18.53
CA ARG A 230 25.33 11.06 18.16
C ARG A 230 24.42 12.21 18.55
N ASP A 231 23.12 12.11 18.31
CA ASP A 231 22.17 13.20 18.58
C ASP A 231 22.05 13.45 20.10
N ALA A 232 22.12 12.37 20.89
CA ALA A 232 22.16 12.42 22.35
C ALA A 232 23.51 12.94 22.88
N ALA A 233 24.63 12.48 22.31
CA ALA A 233 25.97 12.98 22.63
C ALA A 233 26.11 14.48 22.36
N LYS A 234 25.58 14.95 21.22
CA LYS A 234 25.47 16.37 20.90
C LYS A 234 24.66 17.12 21.97
N ALA A 235 23.50 16.61 22.37
CA ALA A 235 22.68 17.25 23.41
C ALA A 235 23.43 17.34 24.75
N LEU A 236 24.16 16.28 25.12
CA LEU A 236 25.01 16.23 26.30
C LEU A 236 26.14 17.27 26.24
N LEU A 237 26.89 17.30 25.13
CA LEU A 237 28.01 18.22 24.94
C LEU A 237 27.56 19.69 24.91
N VAL A 238 26.45 20.00 24.22
CA VAL A 238 25.85 21.34 24.21
C VAL A 238 25.48 21.76 25.62
N ARG A 239 24.77 20.90 26.38
CA ARG A 239 24.36 21.23 27.76
C ARG A 239 25.54 21.42 28.70
N MET A 240 26.61 20.64 28.54
CA MET A 240 27.85 20.84 29.28
C MET A 240 28.49 22.20 28.96
N SER A 241 28.56 22.58 27.68
CA SER A 241 29.22 23.81 27.24
C SER A 241 28.50 25.10 27.65
N ILE A 242 27.17 25.08 27.75
CA ILE A 242 26.35 26.27 28.08
C ILE A 242 26.05 26.41 29.57
N ARG A 243 26.53 25.48 30.40
CA ARG A 243 26.30 25.51 31.84
C ARG A 243 27.11 26.64 32.45
N ARG A 244 26.49 27.43 33.34
CA ARG A 244 27.09 28.67 33.85
C ARG A 244 28.46 28.47 34.49
N ASP A 245 28.62 27.48 35.36
CA ASP A 245 29.90 27.17 36.01
C ASP A 245 30.95 26.65 35.02
N MET A 246 30.54 25.87 34.02
CA MET A 246 31.44 25.38 32.96
C MET A 246 31.89 26.50 32.01
N GLN A 247 31.00 27.47 31.74
CA GLN A 247 31.36 28.69 31.00
C GLN A 247 32.39 29.53 31.77
N GLN A 248 32.21 29.71 33.08
CA GLN A 248 33.15 30.43 33.94
C GLN A 248 34.54 29.77 33.98
N LEU A 249 34.58 28.43 33.88
CA LEU A 249 35.82 27.66 33.79
C LEU A 249 36.38 27.58 32.37
N GLY A 250 35.83 28.29 31.37
CA GLY A 250 36.38 28.31 30.00
C GLY A 250 36.09 27.09 29.13
N VAL A 251 35.19 26.18 29.56
CA VAL A 251 34.86 24.96 28.81
C VAL A 251 34.23 25.28 27.44
N LEU A 252 33.39 26.32 27.37
CA LEU A 252 32.78 26.77 26.11
C LEU A 252 33.85 27.16 25.09
N GLU A 253 34.78 28.02 25.49
CA GLU A 253 35.86 28.50 24.63
C GLU A 253 36.71 27.35 24.09
N SER A 254 37.14 26.45 24.97
CA SER A 254 37.92 25.26 24.60
C SER A 254 37.19 24.39 23.57
N LEU A 255 35.88 24.16 23.74
CA LEU A 255 35.10 23.33 22.82
C LEU A 255 34.84 24.02 21.47
N ILE A 256 34.67 25.35 21.44
CA ILE A 256 34.55 26.10 20.18
C ILE A 256 35.87 26.08 19.42
N ASN A 257 36.99 26.33 20.10
CA ASN A 257 38.32 26.28 19.49
C ASN A 257 38.65 24.87 18.96
N TRP A 258 38.33 23.82 19.72
CA TRP A 258 38.44 22.43 19.27
C TRP A 258 37.58 22.15 18.04
N SER A 259 36.34 22.66 18.00
CA SER A 259 35.44 22.47 16.86
C SER A 259 35.98 23.13 15.60
N LEU A 260 36.51 24.36 15.70
CA LEU A 260 37.11 25.08 14.59
C LEU A 260 38.41 24.42 14.11
N ALA A 261 39.27 23.97 15.03
CA ALA A 261 40.48 23.21 14.70
C ALA A 261 40.15 21.87 14.02
N SER A 262 39.10 21.19 14.48
CA SER A 262 38.62 19.93 13.90
C SER A 262 38.11 20.10 12.46
N LEU A 263 37.58 21.27 12.13
CA LEU A 263 37.09 21.61 10.79
C LEU A 263 38.16 22.21 9.87
N ARG A 264 39.37 22.46 10.40
CA ARG A 264 40.55 22.96 9.67
C ARG A 264 41.78 22.10 9.99
N PRO A 265 41.79 20.82 9.56
CA PRO A 265 42.91 19.94 9.82
C PRO A 265 44.18 20.46 9.13
N LYS A 266 45.33 20.27 9.79
CA LYS A 266 46.65 20.58 9.22
C LYS A 266 46.93 19.64 8.04
N GLN A 267 47.73 20.08 7.07
CA GLN A 267 48.01 19.33 5.83
C GLN A 267 48.56 17.90 6.07
N ASP A 268 49.22 17.66 7.21
CA ASP A 268 49.85 16.38 7.55
C ASP A 268 48.96 15.42 8.38
N GLN A 269 47.72 15.79 8.73
CA GLN A 269 46.84 14.95 9.55
C GLN A 269 45.83 14.15 8.71
N PRO A 270 45.62 12.85 9.00
CA PRO A 270 44.61 12.06 8.30
C PRO A 270 43.21 12.61 8.57
N LEU A 271 42.40 12.67 7.52
CA LEU A 271 41.00 13.10 7.64
C LEU A 271 40.22 12.14 8.55
N GLN A 272 39.44 12.71 9.46
CA GLN A 272 38.49 11.98 10.28
C GLN A 272 37.31 11.45 9.45
N LYS A 273 36.55 10.53 10.03
CA LYS A 273 35.35 9.96 9.39
C LYS A 273 34.28 11.04 9.18
N THR A 274 33.49 10.96 8.10
CA THR A 274 32.45 11.95 7.77
C THR A 274 31.48 12.25 8.92
N TYR A 275 31.11 11.23 9.69
CA TYR A 275 30.20 11.38 10.85
C TYR A 275 30.79 12.20 12.00
N PHE A 276 32.11 12.24 12.13
CA PHE A 276 32.80 13.14 13.06
C PHE A 276 32.55 14.60 12.71
N TYR A 277 32.77 15.00 11.46
CA TYR A 277 32.51 16.37 11.01
C TYR A 277 31.02 16.74 11.11
N LEU A 278 30.11 15.82 10.76
CA LEU A 278 28.67 16.04 10.99
C LEU A 278 28.36 16.25 12.47
N GLY A 279 29.00 15.47 13.35
CA GLY A 279 28.93 15.63 14.79
C GLY A 279 29.36 17.02 15.25
N VAL A 280 30.55 17.47 14.85
CA VAL A 280 31.09 18.81 15.18
C VAL A 280 30.16 19.92 14.66
N LEU A 281 29.71 19.86 13.40
CA LEU A 281 28.76 20.82 12.84
C LEU A 281 27.43 20.85 13.62
N SER A 282 26.96 19.68 14.06
CA SER A 282 25.73 19.57 14.86
C SER A 282 25.90 20.17 16.25
N PHE A 283 27.09 20.04 16.85
CA PHE A 283 27.44 20.66 18.13
C PHE A 283 27.46 22.19 17.99
N LEU A 284 28.18 22.74 17.01
CA LEU A 284 28.19 24.19 16.73
C LEU A 284 26.77 24.75 16.52
N ALA A 285 25.96 24.08 15.69
CA ALA A 285 24.56 24.46 15.48
C ALA A 285 23.72 24.40 16.76
N GLY A 286 24.05 23.46 17.66
CA GLY A 286 23.39 23.27 18.95
C GLY A 286 23.74 24.37 19.95
N VAL A 287 25.03 24.68 20.11
CA VAL A 287 25.53 25.71 21.03
C VAL A 287 25.04 27.09 20.59
N LEU A 288 25.22 27.47 19.32
CA LEU A 288 24.73 28.76 18.79
C LEU A 288 23.22 28.94 19.02
N ARG A 289 22.45 27.86 18.90
CA ARG A 289 21.01 27.90 19.17
C ARG A 289 20.70 28.02 20.66
N ALA A 290 21.46 27.34 21.52
CA ALA A 290 21.26 27.38 22.96
C ALA A 290 21.63 28.75 23.55
N SER A 291 22.62 29.42 22.96
CA SER A 291 23.01 30.80 23.26
C SER A 291 22.19 31.84 22.49
N SER A 292 20.98 31.49 22.01
CA SER A 292 20.18 32.42 21.20
C SER A 292 19.93 33.75 21.88
N ASP A 293 19.82 33.75 23.21
CA ASP A 293 19.42 34.89 24.03
C ASP A 293 20.53 35.36 24.98
N THR A 294 21.78 34.93 24.75
CA THR A 294 22.96 35.35 25.53
C THR A 294 24.03 35.95 24.61
N SER A 295 24.97 36.71 25.21
CA SER A 295 26.10 37.31 24.49
C SER A 295 27.34 36.40 24.41
N ASP A 296 27.29 35.22 25.02
CA ASP A 296 28.46 34.34 25.21
C ASP A 296 29.11 33.93 23.89
N MET A 297 28.32 33.81 22.81
CA MET A 297 28.81 33.40 21.50
C MET A 297 29.29 34.55 20.61
N ASN A 298 29.06 35.82 21.01
CA ASN A 298 29.40 37.01 20.21
C ASN A 298 30.86 37.04 19.72
N PRO A 299 31.88 36.68 20.53
CA PRO A 299 33.28 36.73 20.09
C PRO A 299 33.60 35.75 18.96
N TYR A 300 32.84 34.66 18.83
CA TYR A 300 33.16 33.56 17.90
C TYR A 300 32.37 33.63 16.58
N LEU A 301 31.35 34.48 16.48
CA LEU A 301 30.39 34.48 15.37
C LEU A 301 31.04 34.62 13.99
N SER A 302 31.93 35.61 13.79
CA SER A 302 32.59 35.80 12.48
C SER A 302 33.52 34.66 12.14
N THR A 303 34.33 34.20 13.10
CA THR A 303 35.26 33.08 12.90
C THR A 303 34.52 31.80 12.53
N ILE A 304 33.39 31.52 13.20
CA ILE A 304 32.53 30.38 12.86
C ILE A 304 31.94 30.56 11.47
N PHE A 305 31.39 31.73 11.14
CA PHE A 305 30.80 31.96 9.81
C PHE A 305 31.80 31.69 8.69
N TYR A 306 32.97 32.34 8.73
CA TYR A 306 33.97 32.19 7.67
C TYR A 306 34.52 30.77 7.59
N ALA A 307 34.74 30.08 8.71
CA ALA A 307 35.17 28.69 8.69
C ALA A 307 34.13 27.76 8.05
N ILE A 308 32.85 27.97 8.35
CA ILE A 308 31.77 27.16 7.79
C ILE A 308 31.51 27.51 6.31
N HIS A 309 31.56 28.79 5.96
CA HIS A 309 31.38 29.23 4.57
C HIS A 309 32.52 28.73 3.67
N GLU A 310 33.77 28.78 4.15
CA GLU A 310 34.93 28.21 3.47
C GLU A 310 34.77 26.71 3.20
N ILE A 311 34.21 25.95 4.15
CA ILE A 311 33.89 24.52 3.94
C ILE A 311 32.82 24.33 2.88
N SER A 312 31.85 25.25 2.78
CA SER A 312 30.77 25.15 1.79
C SER A 312 31.19 25.54 0.38
N ALA A 313 32.15 26.46 0.23
CA ALA A 313 32.65 26.93 -1.06
C ALA A 313 33.98 26.25 -1.48
N GLY A 314 34.66 25.59 -0.56
CA GLY A 314 36.00 25.03 -0.78
C GLY A 314 36.02 23.79 -1.67
N GLU A 315 37.06 23.66 -2.48
CA GLU A 315 37.26 22.50 -3.36
C GLU A 315 38.21 21.44 -2.78
N ASN A 316 38.69 21.64 -1.55
CA ASN A 316 39.60 20.72 -0.87
C ASN A 316 38.90 19.39 -0.52
N ALA A 317 39.71 18.35 -0.23
CA ALA A 317 39.20 16.99 0.02
C ALA A 317 38.22 16.93 1.20
N LEU A 318 38.45 17.73 2.25
CA LEU A 318 37.56 17.83 3.40
C LEU A 318 36.18 18.40 3.01
N SER A 319 36.18 19.52 2.30
CA SER A 319 34.96 20.22 1.88
C SER A 319 34.10 19.32 0.99
N LYS A 320 34.72 18.66 0.00
CA LYS A 320 34.05 17.65 -0.84
C LYS A 320 33.43 16.51 0.00
N THR A 321 34.17 16.03 1.01
CA THR A 321 33.68 14.99 1.92
C THR A 321 32.48 15.46 2.75
N ILE A 322 32.52 16.66 3.30
CA ILE A 322 31.44 17.22 4.12
C ILE A 322 30.20 17.55 3.27
N ILE A 323 30.36 18.26 2.15
CA ILE A 323 29.27 18.70 1.28
C ILE A 323 28.54 17.51 0.64
N SER A 324 29.23 16.39 0.39
CA SER A 324 28.59 15.18 -0.14
C SER A 324 27.44 14.65 0.74
N LEU A 325 27.42 14.97 2.04
CA LEU A 325 26.42 14.51 2.99
C LEU A 325 25.31 15.56 3.21
N ALA A 326 24.08 15.22 2.81
CA ALA A 326 22.90 16.09 2.95
C ALA A 326 22.66 16.58 4.39
N LEU A 327 22.89 15.71 5.39
CA LEU A 327 22.76 16.09 6.80
C LEU A 327 23.81 17.12 7.24
N ALA A 328 25.01 17.10 6.65
CA ALA A 328 26.05 18.07 6.95
C ALA A 328 25.73 19.41 6.29
N ARG A 329 25.32 19.44 5.01
CA ARG A 329 24.79 20.66 4.35
C ARG A 329 23.65 21.29 5.14
N LYS A 330 22.69 20.47 5.61
CA LYS A 330 21.62 20.92 6.51
C LYS A 330 22.14 21.53 7.82
N MET A 331 23.22 21.00 8.42
CA MET A 331 23.81 21.58 9.63
C MET A 331 24.55 22.88 9.34
N ILE A 332 25.28 22.97 8.22
CA ILE A 332 25.92 24.20 7.74
C ILE A 332 24.90 25.34 7.67
N LEU A 333 23.75 25.13 7.00
CA LEU A 333 22.69 26.14 6.91
C LEU A 333 22.14 26.55 8.29
N LYS A 334 22.09 25.62 9.26
CA LYS A 334 21.66 25.93 10.63
C LYS A 334 22.70 26.71 11.42
N VAL A 335 23.99 26.46 11.19
CA VAL A 335 25.08 27.24 11.78
C VAL A 335 25.03 28.66 11.22
N ILE A 336 25.07 28.81 9.89
CA ILE A 336 25.00 30.11 9.19
C ILE A 336 23.81 30.92 9.68
N ARG A 337 22.60 30.34 9.67
CA ARG A 337 21.40 31.02 10.17
C ARG A 337 21.54 31.47 11.62
N SER A 338 22.00 30.61 12.51
CA SER A 338 22.12 30.96 13.94
C SER A 338 23.15 32.07 14.15
N VAL A 339 24.24 32.08 13.39
CA VAL A 339 25.24 33.16 13.41
C VAL A 339 24.62 34.48 12.95
N VAL A 340 23.96 34.51 11.78
CA VAL A 340 23.34 35.73 11.24
C VAL A 340 22.27 36.27 12.19
N VAL A 341 21.43 35.41 12.76
CA VAL A 341 20.40 35.83 13.72
C VAL A 341 20.99 36.43 14.99
N LEU A 342 22.11 35.90 15.49
CA LEU A 342 22.82 36.47 16.65
C LEU A 342 23.50 37.80 16.28
N ARG A 343 24.05 37.93 15.07
CA ARG A 343 24.64 39.16 14.56
C ARG A 343 23.60 40.28 14.40
N LEU A 344 22.45 40.00 13.79
CA LEU A 344 21.37 40.97 13.60
C LEU A 344 20.79 41.53 14.91
N ARG A 345 21.05 40.90 16.06
CA ARG A 345 20.68 41.44 17.38
C ARG A 345 21.65 42.53 17.87
N GLN A 346 22.89 42.54 17.39
CA GLN A 346 23.90 43.50 17.82
C GLN A 346 23.61 44.84 17.13
N THR A 347 23.55 45.94 17.89
CA THR A 347 23.28 47.27 17.34
C THR A 347 24.36 48.23 17.83
N PRO A 348 24.95 49.09 16.96
CA PRO A 348 24.73 49.24 15.52
C PRO A 348 25.37 48.11 14.67
N GLN A 349 24.83 47.87 13.47
CA GLN A 349 25.44 46.99 12.47
C GLN A 349 26.60 47.72 11.79
N ASP A 350 27.76 47.09 11.70
CA ASP A 350 28.90 47.58 10.90
C ASP A 350 28.82 47.05 9.45
N MET A 351 29.64 47.61 8.55
CA MET A 351 29.64 47.20 7.14
C MET A 351 29.98 45.71 6.96
N ALA A 352 30.92 45.18 7.77
CA ALA A 352 31.30 43.78 7.75
C ALA A 352 30.16 42.83 8.15
N SER A 353 29.31 43.21 9.11
CA SER A 353 28.13 42.44 9.50
C SER A 353 27.04 42.42 8.42
N THR A 354 26.94 43.51 7.65
CA THR A 354 26.00 43.62 6.52
C THR A 354 26.45 42.70 5.38
N GLU A 355 27.72 42.77 4.96
CA GLU A 355 28.32 41.90 3.94
C GLU A 355 28.19 40.40 4.31
N LEU A 356 28.42 40.06 5.57
CA LEU A 356 28.24 38.69 6.09
C LEU A 356 26.79 38.23 5.95
N THR A 357 25.84 39.11 6.26
CA THR A 357 24.40 38.82 6.17
C THR A 357 23.96 38.61 4.73
N GLU A 358 24.37 39.48 3.81
CA GLU A 358 24.10 39.36 2.37
C GLU A 358 24.68 38.07 1.79
N THR A 359 25.96 37.77 2.11
CA THR A 359 26.63 36.53 1.69
C THR A 359 25.87 35.30 2.18
N ALA A 360 25.39 35.33 3.43
CA ALA A 360 24.60 34.25 3.99
C ALA A 360 23.24 34.08 3.28
N ILE A 361 22.56 35.18 2.95
CA ILE A 361 21.29 35.18 2.22
C ILE A 361 21.50 34.59 0.82
N GLY A 362 22.53 35.02 0.09
CA GLY A 362 22.87 34.47 -1.23
C GLY A 362 23.08 32.95 -1.19
N TYR A 363 23.91 32.47 -0.25
CA TYR A 363 24.14 31.04 -0.08
C TYR A 363 22.87 30.26 0.28
N LEU A 364 21.98 30.85 1.10
CA LEU A 364 20.70 30.23 1.45
C LEU A 364 19.73 30.19 0.26
N LEU A 365 19.69 31.22 -0.59
CA LEU A 365 18.90 31.26 -1.81
C LEU A 365 19.37 30.20 -2.81
N GLU A 366 20.68 30.02 -3.00
CA GLU A 366 21.21 28.92 -3.82
C GLU A 366 20.82 27.54 -3.27
N SER A 367 20.83 27.41 -1.94
CA SER A 367 20.49 26.16 -1.25
C SER A 367 19.01 25.76 -1.34
N VAL A 368 18.11 26.63 -1.83
CA VAL A 368 16.71 26.25 -2.07
C VAL A 368 16.57 25.31 -3.27
N ALA A 369 17.57 25.26 -4.15
CA ALA A 369 17.63 24.35 -5.30
C ALA A 369 18.36 23.03 -5.02
N ASP A 370 18.83 22.80 -3.78
CA ASP A 370 19.56 21.59 -3.39
C ASP A 370 18.74 20.31 -3.71
N ASN A 371 19.41 19.21 -4.08
CA ASN A 371 18.74 17.96 -4.44
C ASN A 371 17.94 17.32 -3.27
N ASP A 372 18.35 17.54 -2.03
CA ASP A 372 17.80 16.92 -0.83
C ASP A 372 16.75 17.80 -0.14
N THR A 373 15.51 17.30 -0.01
CA THR A 373 14.41 18.02 0.68
C THR A 373 14.80 18.52 2.09
N PRO A 374 15.51 17.77 2.95
CA PRO A 374 15.91 18.27 4.27
C PRO A 374 16.82 19.51 4.23
N VAL A 375 17.56 19.71 3.13
CA VAL A 375 18.42 20.89 2.91
C VAL A 375 17.57 22.06 2.44
N ARG A 376 16.75 21.88 1.39
CA ARG A 376 15.80 22.89 0.91
C ARG A 376 14.89 23.42 2.03
N PHE A 377 14.34 22.53 2.86
CA PHE A 377 13.53 22.89 4.01
C PHE A 377 14.31 23.71 5.05
N ALA A 378 15.56 23.35 5.32
CA ALA A 378 16.40 24.09 6.24
C ALA A 378 16.76 25.48 5.69
N ALA A 379 17.07 25.59 4.39
CA ALA A 379 17.32 26.86 3.70
C ALA A 379 16.08 27.78 3.77
N SER A 380 14.93 27.28 3.32
CA SER A 380 13.64 28.00 3.33
C SER A 380 13.28 28.53 4.72
N LYS A 381 13.41 27.68 5.74
CA LYS A 381 13.15 28.07 7.13
C LYS A 381 14.17 29.08 7.64
N SER A 382 15.44 28.94 7.26
CA SER A 382 16.51 29.88 7.63
C SER A 382 16.25 31.27 7.03
N LEU A 383 15.97 31.35 5.73
CA LEU A 383 15.61 32.59 5.04
C LEU A 383 14.45 33.27 5.77
N SER A 384 13.34 32.57 6.01
CA SER A 384 12.19 33.18 6.71
C SER A 384 12.53 33.77 8.09
N ILE A 385 13.43 33.11 8.85
CA ILE A 385 13.84 33.59 10.17
C ILE A 385 14.72 34.83 10.06
N ILE A 386 15.64 34.83 9.09
CA ILE A 386 16.54 35.95 8.84
C ILE A 386 15.74 37.15 8.33
N THR A 387 14.89 36.96 7.31
CA THR A 387 14.06 38.02 6.72
C THR A 387 13.16 38.70 7.74
N LEU A 388 12.61 37.96 8.73
CA LEU A 388 11.84 38.54 9.84
C LEU A 388 12.66 39.51 10.74
N LYS A 389 13.99 39.42 10.69
CA LYS A 389 14.93 40.19 11.52
C LYS A 389 15.70 41.25 10.75
N LEU A 390 15.54 41.32 9.42
CA LEU A 390 16.12 42.37 8.58
C LEU A 390 15.32 43.67 8.74
N ASP A 391 15.90 44.78 8.30
CA ASP A 391 15.12 45.99 8.02
C ASP A 391 14.13 45.75 6.87
N PRO A 392 13.06 46.57 6.79
CA PRO A 392 12.00 46.37 5.80
C PRO A 392 12.46 46.34 4.34
N ASP A 393 13.46 47.15 3.97
CA ASP A 393 13.93 47.26 2.58
C ASP A 393 14.70 46.00 2.18
N MET A 394 15.66 45.56 3.00
CA MET A 394 16.35 44.28 2.78
C MET A 394 15.38 43.08 2.84
N ALA A 395 14.38 43.12 3.72
CA ALA A 395 13.35 42.08 3.77
C ALA A 395 12.55 42.00 2.47
N SER A 396 12.16 43.14 1.89
CA SER A 396 11.46 43.24 0.59
C SER A 396 12.29 42.63 -0.54
N GLN A 397 13.58 42.94 -0.60
CA GLN A 397 14.50 42.42 -1.61
C GLN A 397 14.62 40.89 -1.57
N VAL A 398 14.62 40.28 -0.38
CA VAL A 398 14.64 38.81 -0.25
C VAL A 398 13.36 38.19 -0.82
N VAL A 399 12.20 38.81 -0.60
CA VAL A 399 10.93 38.32 -1.16
C VAL A 399 10.92 38.46 -2.69
N GLU A 400 11.38 39.60 -3.21
CA GLU A 400 11.53 39.85 -4.65
C GLU A 400 12.45 38.83 -5.32
N ALA A 401 13.62 38.54 -4.73
CA ALA A 401 14.55 37.55 -5.26
C ALA A 401 13.91 36.15 -5.38
N VAL A 402 13.07 35.75 -4.41
CA VAL A 402 12.34 34.48 -4.45
C VAL A 402 11.27 34.48 -5.56
N LEU A 403 10.52 35.58 -5.71
CA LEU A 403 9.49 35.72 -6.74
C LEU A 403 10.09 35.77 -8.15
N GLU A 404 11.19 36.50 -8.34
CA GLU A 404 11.92 36.56 -9.60
C GLU A 404 12.45 35.17 -10.00
N SER A 405 12.99 34.43 -9.04
CA SER A 405 13.49 33.07 -9.27
C SER A 405 12.40 32.09 -9.73
N LEU A 406 11.13 32.27 -9.31
CA LEU A 406 10.01 31.47 -9.80
C LEU A 406 9.68 31.73 -11.28
N ASN A 407 10.05 32.89 -11.81
CA ASN A 407 9.83 33.22 -13.23
C ASN A 407 10.98 32.77 -14.15
N ARG A 408 12.11 32.32 -13.57
CA ARG A 408 13.26 31.82 -14.34
C ARG A 408 12.90 30.53 -15.08
N ASN A 409 13.27 30.44 -16.35
CA ASN A 409 13.03 29.28 -17.23
C ASN A 409 11.55 28.91 -17.45
N VAL A 410 10.61 29.82 -17.14
CA VAL A 410 9.19 29.65 -17.50
C VAL A 410 8.99 30.05 -18.95
N LEU A 411 8.68 29.07 -19.81
CA LEU A 411 8.42 29.31 -21.23
C LEU A 411 6.95 29.65 -21.46
N TRP A 412 6.66 30.30 -22.58
CA TRP A 412 5.29 30.61 -23.01
C TRP A 412 5.03 29.99 -24.36
N THR A 413 4.01 29.14 -24.44
CA THR A 413 3.57 28.51 -25.69
C THR A 413 2.21 29.06 -26.09
N LYS A 414 1.96 29.18 -27.40
CA LYS A 414 0.66 29.60 -27.91
C LYS A 414 0.03 28.44 -28.68
N PRO A 415 -0.90 27.67 -28.08
CA PRO A 415 -1.67 26.66 -28.80
C PRO A 415 -2.44 27.31 -29.96
N ALA A 416 -2.68 26.57 -31.04
CA ALA A 416 -3.41 27.08 -32.21
C ALA A 416 -4.80 27.62 -31.79
N GLY A 417 -5.00 28.94 -31.93
CA GLY A 417 -6.24 29.63 -31.55
C GLY A 417 -6.41 29.96 -30.05
N GLY A 418 -5.45 29.62 -29.19
CA GLY A 418 -5.54 29.78 -27.73
C GLY A 418 -4.82 31.00 -27.15
N LYS A 419 -5.13 31.30 -25.88
CA LYS A 419 -4.31 32.21 -25.04
C LYS A 419 -2.93 31.59 -24.81
N PRO A 420 -1.86 32.40 -24.63
CA PRO A 420 -0.55 31.87 -24.28
C PRO A 420 -0.61 31.09 -22.96
N VAL A 421 -0.16 29.84 -22.99
CA VAL A 421 -0.10 28.91 -21.85
C VAL A 421 1.36 28.80 -21.39
N ARG A 422 1.57 28.82 -20.08
CA ARG A 422 2.90 28.62 -19.49
C ARG A 422 3.34 27.17 -19.70
N ASP A 423 4.54 27.02 -20.24
CA ASP A 423 5.21 25.74 -20.34
C ASP A 423 6.30 25.66 -19.26
N LEU A 424 6.06 24.76 -18.30
CA LEU A 424 6.96 24.52 -17.17
C LEU A 424 7.97 23.41 -17.45
N SER A 425 8.05 22.89 -18.68
CA SER A 425 8.94 21.76 -19.01
C SER A 425 10.43 22.05 -18.78
N ALA A 426 10.86 23.31 -18.92
CA ALA A 426 12.25 23.75 -18.72
C ALA A 426 12.59 24.13 -17.26
N VAL A 427 11.61 24.10 -16.37
CA VAL A 427 11.78 24.49 -14.96
C VAL A 427 12.37 23.35 -14.13
N ASN A 428 13.21 23.68 -13.15
CA ASN A 428 13.64 22.72 -12.14
C ASN A 428 12.57 22.58 -11.03
N ASN A 429 11.88 21.44 -10.96
CA ASN A 429 10.85 21.18 -9.93
C ASN A 429 11.39 21.19 -8.49
N LEU A 430 12.68 20.86 -8.28
CA LEU A 430 13.28 20.85 -6.96
C LEU A 430 13.50 22.27 -6.45
N GLU A 431 13.96 23.16 -7.32
CA GLU A 431 14.10 24.59 -7.06
C GLU A 431 12.73 25.23 -6.81
N TRP A 432 11.74 24.94 -7.65
CA TRP A 432 10.36 25.41 -7.45
C TRP A 432 9.78 24.95 -6.10
N HIS A 433 10.06 23.73 -5.68
CA HIS A 433 9.67 23.26 -4.36
C HIS A 433 10.35 24.07 -3.24
N GLY A 434 11.67 24.33 -3.34
CA GLY A 434 12.38 25.16 -2.37
C GLY A 434 11.90 26.62 -2.32
N LEU A 435 11.65 27.23 -3.48
CA LEU A 435 11.12 28.60 -3.59
C LEU A 435 9.72 28.70 -3.02
N MET A 436 8.82 27.77 -3.38
CA MET A 436 7.45 27.72 -2.86
C MET A 436 7.42 27.51 -1.35
N LEU A 437 8.28 26.62 -0.84
CA LEU A 437 8.43 26.38 0.59
C LEU A 437 9.00 27.60 1.33
N THR A 438 9.88 28.36 0.68
CA THR A 438 10.42 29.63 1.20
C THR A 438 9.32 30.69 1.31
N LEU A 439 8.54 30.92 0.24
CA LEU A 439 7.38 31.83 0.29
C LEU A 439 6.41 31.45 1.41
N SER A 440 6.12 30.16 1.54
CA SER A 440 5.21 29.66 2.57
C SER A 440 5.73 29.89 3.99
N HIS A 441 7.04 29.73 4.21
CA HIS A 441 7.65 30.04 5.50
C HIS A 441 7.74 31.55 5.79
N LEU A 442 7.95 32.39 4.76
CA LEU A 442 7.89 33.84 4.88
C LEU A 442 6.48 34.30 5.29
N LEU A 443 5.44 33.79 4.63
CA LEU A 443 4.04 34.01 5.01
C LEU A 443 3.73 33.54 6.42
N TYR A 444 4.19 32.34 6.81
CA TYR A 444 3.98 31.79 8.15
C TYR A 444 4.55 32.70 9.26
N ARG A 445 5.58 33.48 8.94
CA ARG A 445 6.16 34.46 9.88
C ARG A 445 5.57 35.85 9.76
N ARG A 446 4.83 36.15 8.68
CA ARG A 446 4.39 37.49 8.29
C ARG A 446 5.60 38.40 8.01
N SER A 447 6.58 37.87 7.27
CA SER A 447 7.76 38.64 6.85
C SER A 447 7.50 39.53 5.61
N PRO A 448 6.69 39.13 4.62
CA PRO A 448 6.39 39.98 3.47
C PRO A 448 5.49 41.17 3.83
N PRO A 449 5.72 42.36 3.23
CA PRO A 449 4.81 43.49 3.29
C PRO A 449 3.51 43.24 2.48
N THR A 450 2.46 44.00 2.80
CA THR A 450 1.11 43.81 2.22
C THR A 450 1.06 44.08 0.73
N GLU A 451 1.93 44.96 0.23
CA GLU A 451 2.00 45.40 -1.17
C GLU A 451 2.46 44.26 -2.09
N GLN A 452 3.25 43.31 -1.57
CA GLN A 452 3.77 42.16 -2.32
C GLN A 452 2.81 40.95 -2.31
N LEU A 453 1.69 41.00 -1.57
CA LEU A 453 0.78 39.86 -1.44
C LEU A 453 0.13 39.45 -2.77
N SER A 454 -0.10 40.39 -3.69
CA SER A 454 -0.64 40.08 -5.03
C SER A 454 0.25 39.06 -5.76
N ASP A 455 1.56 39.31 -5.83
CA ASP A 455 2.50 38.45 -6.54
C ASP A 455 2.73 37.12 -5.81
N ILE A 456 2.70 37.15 -4.48
CA ILE A 456 2.78 35.92 -3.67
C ILE A 456 1.56 35.04 -3.88
N VAL A 457 0.35 35.60 -3.87
CA VAL A 457 -0.88 34.84 -4.14
C VAL A 457 -0.86 34.29 -5.57
N HIS A 458 -0.38 35.07 -6.53
CA HIS A 458 -0.17 34.58 -7.89
C HIS A 458 0.76 33.36 -7.91
N ALA A 459 1.90 33.43 -7.22
CA ALA A 459 2.85 32.32 -7.09
C ALA A 459 2.23 31.09 -6.41
N LEU A 460 1.48 31.26 -5.33
CA LEU A 460 0.81 30.17 -4.61
C LEU A 460 -0.19 29.42 -5.51
N LEU A 461 -1.01 30.14 -6.28
CA LEU A 461 -1.96 29.54 -7.22
C LEU A 461 -1.24 28.73 -8.31
N LEU A 462 -0.14 29.26 -8.85
CA LEU A 462 0.70 28.51 -9.78
C LEU A 462 1.29 27.26 -9.13
N GLY A 463 1.83 27.39 -7.93
CA GLY A 463 2.35 26.28 -7.14
C GLY A 463 1.32 25.20 -6.87
N LEU A 464 0.07 25.59 -6.58
CA LEU A 464 -1.06 24.68 -6.34
C LEU A 464 -1.44 23.91 -7.61
N SER A 465 -1.37 24.56 -8.78
CA SER A 465 -1.60 23.96 -10.10
C SER A 465 -0.40 23.26 -10.74
N PHE A 466 0.78 23.32 -10.10
CA PHE A 466 2.04 22.92 -10.71
C PHE A 466 2.03 21.46 -11.14
N GLU A 467 2.41 21.20 -12.40
CA GLU A 467 2.60 19.88 -12.95
C GLU A 467 3.74 19.87 -13.96
N GLN A 468 4.53 18.81 -13.90
CA GLN A 468 5.48 18.44 -14.94
C GLN A 468 5.36 16.94 -15.22
N ARG A 469 5.29 16.56 -16.49
CA ARG A 469 5.34 15.15 -16.88
C ARG A 469 6.78 14.64 -16.89
N SER A 470 7.06 13.58 -16.15
CA SER A 470 8.36 12.90 -16.19
C SER A 470 8.59 12.20 -17.55
N MET A 471 9.80 11.70 -17.79
CA MET A 471 10.11 10.85 -18.96
C MET A 471 9.28 9.56 -19.00
N SER A 472 8.86 9.06 -17.83
CA SER A 472 7.94 7.92 -17.71
C SER A 472 6.45 8.32 -17.78
N GLY A 473 6.19 9.63 -17.93
CA GLY A 473 4.87 10.26 -18.01
C GLY A 473 4.23 10.60 -16.65
N GLY A 474 4.83 10.19 -15.53
CA GLY A 474 4.28 10.45 -14.19
C GLY A 474 4.26 11.93 -13.85
N SER A 475 3.23 12.37 -13.12
CA SER A 475 3.13 13.76 -12.61
C SER A 475 4.20 14.01 -11.54
N VAL A 476 5.06 14.98 -11.81
CA VAL A 476 6.06 15.52 -10.88
C VAL A 476 5.53 16.83 -10.32
N GLY A 477 5.87 17.12 -9.06
CA GLY A 477 5.50 18.39 -8.42
C GLY A 477 4.61 18.27 -7.19
N THR A 478 4.33 17.06 -6.71
CA THR A 478 3.59 16.84 -5.45
C THR A 478 4.13 17.70 -4.31
N ASN A 479 5.45 17.78 -4.14
CA ASN A 479 6.07 18.60 -3.09
C ASN A 479 5.88 20.11 -3.30
N VAL A 480 5.76 20.58 -4.55
CA VAL A 480 5.49 21.99 -4.88
C VAL A 480 4.05 22.34 -4.48
N ARG A 481 3.10 21.47 -4.84
CA ARG A 481 1.68 21.63 -4.49
C ARG A 481 1.46 21.55 -2.98
N ASP A 482 2.20 20.70 -2.28
CA ASP A 482 2.17 20.58 -0.81
C ASP A 482 2.67 21.88 -0.15
N ALA A 483 3.81 22.40 -0.64
CA ALA A 483 4.32 23.70 -0.20
C ALA A 483 3.31 24.82 -0.46
N ALA A 484 2.65 24.85 -1.63
CA ALA A 484 1.62 25.84 -1.93
C ALA A 484 0.41 25.74 -0.98
N CYS A 485 -0.06 24.53 -0.66
CA CYS A 485 -1.10 24.33 0.35
C CYS A 485 -0.68 24.89 1.71
N PHE A 486 0.56 24.63 2.13
CA PHE A 486 1.12 25.22 3.36
C PHE A 486 1.19 26.75 3.28
N GLY A 487 1.55 27.32 2.14
CA GLY A 487 1.59 28.77 1.92
C GLY A 487 0.22 29.43 2.02
N ILE A 488 -0.81 28.84 1.42
CA ILE A 488 -2.19 29.35 1.51
C ILE A 488 -2.71 29.21 2.95
N TRP A 489 -2.45 28.08 3.61
CA TRP A 489 -2.77 27.89 5.03
C TRP A 489 -2.07 28.93 5.92
N ALA A 490 -0.80 29.24 5.64
CA ALA A 490 -0.05 30.24 6.36
C ALA A 490 -0.57 31.66 6.11
N LEU A 491 -0.94 31.99 4.87
CA LEU A 491 -1.55 33.27 4.48
C LEU A 491 -2.83 33.53 5.30
N ALA A 492 -3.76 32.58 5.26
CA ALA A 492 -5.04 32.64 5.98
C ALA A 492 -4.86 32.89 7.50
N ARG A 493 -3.80 32.34 8.08
CA ARG A 493 -3.59 32.37 9.52
C ARG A 493 -2.84 33.61 10.00
N ARG A 494 -2.16 34.33 9.11
CA ARG A 494 -1.20 35.39 9.48
C ARG A 494 -1.62 36.78 9.03
N TYR A 495 -2.52 36.90 8.06
CA TYR A 495 -3.04 38.17 7.56
C TYR A 495 -4.53 38.32 7.91
N THR A 496 -4.98 39.56 8.01
CA THR A 496 -6.37 39.90 8.35
C THR A 496 -7.28 39.84 7.11
N SER A 497 -8.58 39.69 7.33
CA SER A 497 -9.57 39.70 6.23
C SER A 497 -9.51 40.99 5.41
N SER A 498 -9.31 42.14 6.05
CA SER A 498 -9.21 43.44 5.36
C SER A 498 -7.97 43.53 4.46
N GLU A 499 -6.81 43.01 4.91
CA GLU A 499 -5.59 43.01 4.10
C GLU A 499 -5.75 42.11 2.87
N LEU A 500 -6.34 40.93 3.03
CA LEU A 500 -6.53 39.98 1.93
C LEU A 500 -7.61 40.46 0.94
N LEU A 501 -8.71 41.05 1.42
CA LEU A 501 -9.75 41.62 0.55
C LEU A 501 -9.28 42.87 -0.21
N ALA A 502 -8.23 43.55 0.26
CA ALA A 502 -7.65 44.68 -0.45
C ALA A 502 -6.82 44.27 -1.68
N ILE A 503 -6.49 42.98 -1.84
CA ILE A 503 -5.73 42.47 -2.99
C ILE A 503 -6.65 42.50 -4.24
N PRO A 504 -6.32 43.29 -5.28
CA PRO A 504 -7.17 43.37 -6.46
C PRO A 504 -7.08 42.07 -7.29
N THR A 505 -8.20 41.38 -7.49
CA THR A 505 -8.22 40.10 -8.24
C THR A 505 -7.61 40.22 -9.65
N HIS A 506 -7.73 41.39 -10.30
CA HIS A 506 -7.21 41.63 -11.65
C HIS A 506 -5.68 41.75 -11.72
N SER A 507 -4.99 42.07 -10.61
CA SER A 507 -3.52 42.09 -10.55
C SER A 507 -2.93 40.68 -10.46
N VAL A 508 -3.74 39.69 -10.08
CA VAL A 508 -3.34 38.28 -9.99
C VAL A 508 -3.67 37.57 -11.29
N PHE A 509 -2.67 37.34 -12.15
CA PHE A 509 -2.89 36.73 -13.47
C PHE A 509 -3.56 35.34 -13.41
N ALA A 510 -3.19 34.51 -12.43
CA ALA A 510 -3.80 33.19 -12.23
C ALA A 510 -5.28 33.25 -11.83
N ALA A 511 -5.75 34.37 -11.25
CA ALA A 511 -7.14 34.56 -10.85
C ALA A 511 -8.04 34.98 -12.03
N LYS A 512 -7.50 35.32 -13.20
CA LYS A 512 -8.27 35.80 -14.36
C LYS A 512 -9.21 34.76 -14.97
N ALA A 513 -9.05 33.48 -14.62
CA ALA A 513 -9.96 32.41 -15.03
C ALA A 513 -11.27 32.41 -14.22
N HIS A 514 -11.29 33.10 -13.07
CA HIS A 514 -12.44 33.20 -12.18
C HIS A 514 -13.32 34.41 -12.53
N PRO A 515 -14.58 34.45 -12.08
CA PRO A 515 -15.45 35.61 -12.27
C PRO A 515 -14.81 36.91 -11.77
N ALA A 516 -14.95 38.00 -12.53
CA ALA A 516 -14.36 39.29 -12.17
C ALA A 516 -14.90 39.88 -10.84
N THR A 517 -16.06 39.40 -10.40
CA THR A 517 -16.71 39.74 -9.12
C THR A 517 -16.13 38.99 -7.93
N SER A 518 -15.34 37.94 -8.14
CA SER A 518 -14.78 37.11 -7.06
C SER A 518 -13.67 37.84 -6.31
N SER A 519 -13.73 37.79 -4.98
CA SER A 519 -12.63 38.23 -4.10
C SER A 519 -11.46 37.24 -4.19
N ILE A 520 -10.27 37.66 -3.78
CA ILE A 520 -9.11 36.74 -3.77
C ILE A 520 -9.29 35.57 -2.81
N LEU A 521 -10.03 35.77 -1.71
CA LEU A 521 -10.37 34.73 -0.76
C LEU A 521 -11.28 33.68 -1.40
N GLN A 522 -12.26 34.12 -2.20
CA GLN A 522 -13.11 33.22 -2.97
C GLN A 522 -12.30 32.43 -4.00
N VAL A 523 -11.37 33.08 -4.73
CA VAL A 523 -10.51 32.40 -5.71
C VAL A 523 -9.67 31.32 -5.03
N LEU A 524 -9.02 31.64 -3.91
CA LEU A 524 -8.24 30.67 -3.13
C LEU A 524 -9.12 29.51 -2.65
N ALA A 525 -10.33 29.79 -2.16
CA ALA A 525 -11.26 28.75 -1.73
C ALA A 525 -11.64 27.82 -2.89
N THR A 526 -12.02 28.37 -4.04
CA THR A 526 -12.38 27.59 -5.23
C THR A 526 -11.22 26.69 -5.70
N GLU A 527 -10.00 27.22 -5.75
CA GLU A 527 -8.81 26.45 -6.17
C GLU A 527 -8.42 25.35 -5.16
N LEU A 528 -8.65 25.59 -3.87
CA LEU A 528 -8.48 24.57 -2.84
C LEU A 528 -9.55 23.48 -2.93
N VAL A 529 -10.81 23.82 -3.23
CA VAL A 529 -11.89 22.85 -3.48
C VAL A 529 -11.54 21.97 -4.68
N VAL A 530 -11.11 22.57 -5.78
CA VAL A 530 -10.65 21.86 -6.98
C VAL A 530 -9.49 20.92 -6.64
N THR A 531 -8.48 21.41 -5.93
CA THR A 531 -7.30 20.61 -5.55
C THR A 531 -7.68 19.47 -4.62
N ALA A 532 -8.52 19.72 -3.62
CA ALA A 532 -9.00 18.73 -2.67
C ALA A 532 -9.86 17.64 -3.34
N SER A 533 -10.58 17.99 -4.41
CA SER A 533 -11.45 17.06 -5.13
C SER A 533 -10.70 16.25 -6.19
N LEU A 534 -9.74 16.87 -6.89
CA LEU A 534 -9.21 16.32 -8.16
C LEU A 534 -7.72 15.94 -8.14
N ASP A 535 -6.90 16.45 -7.19
CA ASP A 535 -5.46 16.17 -7.22
C ASP A 535 -5.19 14.66 -7.12
N PRO A 536 -4.28 14.06 -7.91
CA PRO A 536 -4.00 12.64 -7.84
C PRO A 536 -3.40 12.19 -6.50
N ALA A 537 -2.67 13.08 -5.80
CA ALA A 537 -1.96 12.73 -4.57
C ALA A 537 -2.83 12.98 -3.32
N GLY A 538 -3.06 11.93 -2.53
CA GLY A 538 -3.96 11.99 -1.37
C GLY A 538 -3.47 12.89 -0.23
N ASN A 539 -2.16 13.08 -0.07
CA ASN A 539 -1.63 14.06 0.88
C ASN A 539 -1.92 15.50 0.45
N ILE A 540 -1.95 15.78 -0.86
CA ILE A 540 -2.27 17.11 -1.40
C ILE A 540 -3.75 17.40 -1.23
N ARG A 541 -4.62 16.42 -1.51
CA ARG A 541 -6.05 16.59 -1.26
C ARG A 541 -6.35 16.93 0.21
N ARG A 542 -5.70 16.21 1.12
CA ARG A 542 -5.78 16.46 2.58
C ARG A 542 -5.18 17.81 2.98
N GLY A 543 -4.04 18.19 2.40
CA GLY A 543 -3.42 19.50 2.61
C GLY A 543 -4.30 20.65 2.13
N ALA A 544 -4.96 20.51 0.99
CA ALA A 544 -5.89 21.48 0.43
C ALA A 544 -7.17 21.61 1.28
N SER A 545 -7.74 20.49 1.75
CA SER A 545 -8.86 20.48 2.69
C SER A 545 -8.51 21.20 4.00
N ALA A 546 -7.33 20.94 4.58
CA ALA A 546 -6.87 21.62 5.79
C ALA A 546 -6.62 23.13 5.58
N ALA A 547 -6.06 23.51 4.42
CA ALA A 547 -5.89 24.91 4.05
C ALA A 547 -7.23 25.62 3.85
N LEU A 548 -8.23 24.95 3.25
CA LEU A 548 -9.57 25.49 3.06
C LEU A 548 -10.28 25.72 4.39
N GLN A 549 -10.20 24.74 5.30
CA GLN A 549 -10.76 24.85 6.63
C GLN A 549 -10.16 26.04 7.41
N GLU A 550 -8.84 26.25 7.32
CA GLU A 550 -8.19 27.40 7.95
C GLU A 550 -8.62 28.72 7.29
N LEU A 551 -8.66 28.78 5.95
CA LEU A 551 -9.07 29.97 5.19
C LEU A 551 -10.48 30.44 5.59
N VAL A 552 -11.47 29.54 5.50
CA VAL A 552 -12.86 29.86 5.84
C VAL A 552 -13.01 30.15 7.33
N GLY A 553 -12.36 29.36 8.20
CA GLY A 553 -12.48 29.52 9.65
C GLY A 553 -11.89 30.84 10.18
N ARG A 554 -10.89 31.41 9.50
CA ARG A 554 -10.25 32.68 9.87
C ARG A 554 -10.88 33.89 9.20
N HIS A 555 -11.55 33.70 8.07
CA HIS A 555 -12.16 34.76 7.27
C HIS A 555 -13.65 34.49 7.05
N PRO A 556 -14.47 34.54 8.12
CA PRO A 556 -15.90 34.23 8.01
C PRO A 556 -16.61 35.19 7.04
N ASP A 557 -17.68 34.70 6.41
CA ASP A 557 -18.57 35.47 5.52
C ASP A 557 -17.88 36.09 4.28
N THR A 558 -16.70 35.59 3.91
CA THR A 558 -15.95 36.04 2.71
C THR A 558 -15.96 35.05 1.54
N VAL A 559 -16.39 33.82 1.80
CA VAL A 559 -16.46 32.70 0.85
C VAL A 559 -17.90 32.21 0.75
N GLU A 560 -18.41 32.07 -0.47
CA GLU A 560 -19.75 31.58 -0.77
C GLU A 560 -19.95 30.16 -0.21
N GLN A 561 -21.02 29.96 0.56
CA GLN A 561 -21.31 28.69 1.26
C GLN A 561 -20.10 28.15 2.08
N GLY A 562 -19.25 29.03 2.62
CA GLY A 562 -17.98 28.67 3.26
C GLY A 562 -18.06 27.53 4.28
N ILE A 563 -19.03 27.59 5.22
CA ILE A 563 -19.19 26.55 6.25
C ILE A 563 -19.54 25.20 5.61
N TRP A 564 -20.45 25.19 4.64
CA TRP A 564 -20.93 23.97 4.00
C TRP A 564 -19.87 23.35 3.09
N VAL A 565 -19.10 24.17 2.38
CA VAL A 565 -18.03 23.65 1.51
C VAL A 565 -16.90 23.03 2.33
N VAL A 566 -16.58 23.57 3.51
CA VAL A 566 -15.62 22.92 4.44
C VAL A 566 -16.13 21.58 4.94
N GLN A 567 -17.43 21.46 5.25
CA GLN A 567 -18.02 20.19 5.67
C GLN A 567 -18.08 19.15 4.55
N THR A 568 -18.27 19.61 3.31
CA THR A 568 -18.26 18.74 2.12
C THR A 568 -16.85 18.28 1.78
N VAL A 569 -15.88 19.18 1.80
CA VAL A 569 -14.47 18.92 1.50
C VAL A 569 -13.73 18.47 2.77
N ASP A 570 -14.29 17.47 3.44
CA ASP A 570 -13.77 16.93 4.68
C ASP A 570 -12.46 16.15 4.47
N TYR A 571 -11.55 16.22 5.45
CA TYR A 571 -10.22 15.60 5.43
C TYR A 571 -10.26 14.09 5.16
N HIS A 572 -11.25 13.38 5.68
CA HIS A 572 -11.41 11.93 5.46
C HIS A 572 -12.16 11.63 4.16
N ALA A 573 -13.14 12.46 3.78
CA ALA A 573 -13.86 12.30 2.53
C ALA A 573 -12.93 12.39 1.30
N VAL A 574 -11.98 13.33 1.33
CA VAL A 574 -11.02 13.55 0.23
C VAL A 574 -9.85 12.55 0.22
N ALA A 575 -9.75 11.65 1.20
CA ALA A 575 -8.66 10.69 1.27
C ALA A 575 -8.66 9.72 0.08
N ARG A 576 -9.84 9.20 -0.30
CA ARG A 576 -10.03 8.34 -1.49
C ARG A 576 -10.27 9.19 -2.73
N ARG A 577 -9.61 8.87 -3.84
CA ARG A 577 -9.69 9.70 -5.05
C ARG A 577 -11.04 9.53 -5.75
N SER A 578 -11.54 8.29 -5.89
CA SER A 578 -12.89 8.04 -6.42
C SER A 578 -13.94 8.83 -5.67
N ARG A 579 -13.97 8.67 -4.34
CA ARG A 579 -14.88 9.40 -3.46
C ARG A 579 -14.75 10.92 -3.58
N ALA A 580 -13.52 11.44 -3.64
CA ALA A 580 -13.29 12.88 -3.80
C ALA A 580 -13.88 13.43 -5.12
N ILE A 581 -13.79 12.66 -6.21
CA ILE A 581 -14.31 13.07 -7.52
C ILE A 581 -15.83 12.83 -7.62
N GLU A 582 -16.33 11.68 -7.16
CA GLU A 582 -17.73 11.26 -7.35
C GLU A 582 -18.68 11.85 -6.30
N GLU A 583 -18.23 12.05 -5.06
CA GLU A 583 -19.07 12.59 -3.98
C GLU A 583 -18.71 14.03 -3.65
N VAL A 584 -17.44 14.31 -3.34
CA VAL A 584 -17.04 15.64 -2.84
C VAL A 584 -17.18 16.71 -3.91
N ALA A 585 -16.70 16.44 -5.13
CA ALA A 585 -16.81 17.38 -6.25
C ALA A 585 -18.28 17.67 -6.62
N VAL A 586 -19.13 16.62 -6.61
CA VAL A 586 -20.57 16.73 -6.91
C VAL A 586 -21.29 17.54 -5.83
N ASN A 587 -21.04 17.25 -4.56
CA ASN A 587 -21.64 18.00 -3.46
C ASN A 587 -21.15 19.45 -3.41
N ALA A 588 -19.88 19.73 -3.72
CA ALA A 588 -19.39 21.10 -3.83
C ALA A 588 -20.08 21.87 -4.97
N THR A 589 -20.36 21.20 -6.09
CA THR A 589 -21.10 21.76 -7.23
C THR A 589 -22.53 22.14 -6.85
N ARG A 590 -23.20 21.34 -6.03
CA ARG A 590 -24.56 21.64 -5.51
C ARG A 590 -24.62 22.87 -4.62
N LEU A 591 -23.50 23.21 -3.96
CA LEU A 591 -23.45 24.37 -3.07
C LEU A 591 -23.40 25.70 -3.86
N ALA A 592 -22.57 25.75 -4.91
CA ALA A 592 -22.46 26.94 -5.77
C ALA A 592 -21.90 26.59 -7.15
N SER A 593 -22.43 27.24 -8.20
CA SER A 593 -22.05 26.96 -9.59
C SER A 593 -20.57 27.22 -9.89
N GLN A 594 -19.95 28.21 -9.23
CA GLN A 594 -18.53 28.53 -9.44
C GLN A 594 -17.59 27.39 -9.07
N TYR A 595 -17.96 26.56 -8.07
CA TYR A 595 -17.17 25.38 -7.71
C TYR A 595 -17.28 24.32 -8.82
N GLY A 596 -18.49 24.06 -9.30
CA GLY A 596 -18.73 23.10 -10.38
C GLY A 596 -18.08 23.50 -11.69
N GLU A 597 -18.15 24.78 -12.08
CA GLU A 597 -17.49 25.30 -13.28
C GLU A 597 -15.98 25.12 -13.23
N ALA A 598 -15.34 25.46 -12.10
CA ALA A 598 -13.90 25.29 -11.91
C ALA A 598 -13.47 23.81 -11.88
N ILE A 599 -14.30 22.93 -11.29
CA ILE A 599 -14.08 21.48 -11.27
C ILE A 599 -14.16 20.93 -12.70
N ILE A 600 -15.18 21.29 -13.48
CA ILE A 600 -15.36 20.84 -14.86
C ILE A 600 -14.20 21.28 -15.75
N ASP A 601 -13.79 22.55 -15.69
CA ASP A 601 -12.67 23.05 -16.49
C ASP A 601 -11.37 22.31 -16.14
N THR A 602 -11.14 22.04 -14.85
CA THR A 602 -9.95 21.31 -14.38
C THR A 602 -9.98 19.81 -14.73
N LEU A 603 -11.15 19.17 -14.75
CA LEU A 603 -11.32 17.78 -15.19
C LEU A 603 -10.92 17.59 -16.66
N LEU A 604 -11.07 18.62 -17.50
CA LEU A 604 -10.61 18.61 -18.89
C LEU A 604 -9.08 18.78 -19.02
N GLY A 605 -8.35 18.89 -17.91
CA GLY A 605 -6.89 18.98 -17.87
C GLY A 605 -6.20 17.71 -17.37
N TRP A 606 -4.97 17.88 -16.85
CA TRP A 606 -4.11 16.79 -16.38
C TRP A 606 -4.63 16.08 -15.11
N ARG A 607 -5.52 16.71 -14.34
CA ARG A 607 -6.13 16.14 -13.12
C ARG A 607 -7.30 15.19 -13.39
N GLY A 608 -7.87 15.25 -14.60
CA GLY A 608 -8.97 14.38 -15.03
C GLY A 608 -8.60 13.60 -16.29
N ILE A 609 -9.05 14.06 -17.46
CA ILE A 609 -8.89 13.34 -18.74
C ILE A 609 -7.43 13.11 -19.15
N GLY A 610 -6.51 13.97 -18.72
CA GLY A 610 -5.08 13.88 -19.02
C GLY A 610 -4.28 13.07 -18.01
N ASP A 611 -4.94 12.44 -17.04
CA ASP A 611 -4.28 11.53 -16.09
C ASP A 611 -3.74 10.30 -16.84
N LEU A 612 -2.62 9.74 -16.40
CA LEU A 612 -2.06 8.53 -17.01
C LEU A 612 -2.83 7.26 -16.65
N ASP A 613 -3.45 7.22 -15.47
CA ASP A 613 -4.18 6.07 -14.97
C ASP A 613 -5.57 5.99 -15.59
N ALA A 614 -5.85 4.89 -16.30
CA ALA A 614 -7.14 4.68 -16.96
C ALA A 614 -8.31 4.65 -15.96
N ALA A 615 -8.12 4.06 -14.77
CA ALA A 615 -9.16 4.02 -13.75
C ALA A 615 -9.53 5.43 -13.27
N SER A 616 -8.53 6.30 -13.04
CA SER A 616 -8.77 7.70 -12.67
C SER A 616 -9.51 8.48 -13.78
N ARG A 617 -9.21 8.21 -15.07
CA ARG A 617 -9.96 8.78 -16.19
C ARG A 617 -11.41 8.28 -16.25
N ARG A 618 -11.69 7.02 -15.88
CA ARG A 618 -13.06 6.47 -15.81
C ARG A 618 -13.90 7.16 -14.75
N VAL A 619 -13.36 7.30 -13.54
CA VAL A 619 -13.99 8.05 -12.44
C VAL A 619 -14.25 9.50 -12.88
N SER A 620 -13.25 10.14 -13.48
CA SER A 620 -13.38 11.52 -14.00
C SER A 620 -14.48 11.64 -15.05
N GLY A 621 -14.52 10.71 -16.01
CA GLY A 621 -15.53 10.67 -17.05
C GLY A 621 -16.95 10.48 -16.51
N ALA A 622 -17.14 9.54 -15.59
CA ALA A 622 -18.44 9.28 -14.94
C ALA A 622 -18.93 10.47 -14.11
N ALA A 623 -18.03 11.11 -13.35
CA ALA A 623 -18.37 12.29 -12.57
C ALA A 623 -18.68 13.50 -13.46
N PHE A 624 -18.02 13.64 -14.62
CA PHE A 624 -18.22 14.77 -15.53
C PHE A 624 -19.68 14.92 -15.99
N GLY A 625 -20.35 13.83 -16.36
CA GLY A 625 -21.77 13.88 -16.74
C GLY A 625 -22.69 14.23 -15.57
N VAL A 626 -22.41 13.71 -14.37
CA VAL A 626 -23.15 14.06 -13.14
C VAL A 626 -22.98 15.54 -12.81
N LEU A 627 -21.75 16.06 -12.81
CA LEU A 627 -21.44 17.47 -12.55
C LEU A 627 -22.13 18.39 -13.56
N THR A 628 -22.15 18.00 -14.84
CA THR A 628 -22.83 18.74 -15.90
C THR A 628 -24.34 18.83 -15.64
N TYR A 629 -24.95 17.72 -15.21
CA TYR A 629 -26.37 17.67 -14.88
C TYR A 629 -26.70 18.57 -13.67
N GLU A 630 -25.92 18.51 -12.59
CA GLU A 630 -26.14 19.34 -11.39
C GLU A 630 -25.97 20.85 -11.67
N LEU A 631 -25.04 21.22 -12.56
CA LEU A 631 -24.91 22.61 -13.03
C LEU A 631 -26.09 23.08 -13.87
N SER A 632 -26.76 22.17 -14.58
CA SER A 632 -27.94 22.50 -15.38
C SER A 632 -29.19 22.75 -14.53
N ASP A 633 -29.26 22.15 -13.33
CA ASP A 633 -30.36 22.35 -12.37
C ASP A 633 -30.21 23.65 -11.56
N THR A 634 -28.96 24.05 -11.27
CA THR A 634 -28.67 25.27 -10.48
C THR A 634 -28.84 26.59 -11.25
N LYS A 635 -28.76 26.58 -12.60
CA LYS A 635 -29.02 27.75 -13.46
C LYS A 635 -30.44 27.66 -14.03
N SER A 636 -31.42 28.19 -13.29
CA SER A 636 -32.86 27.94 -13.48
C SER A 636 -33.55 28.45 -14.77
N GLU A 637 -32.82 28.81 -15.84
CA GLU A 637 -33.45 29.41 -17.04
C GLU A 637 -33.28 28.62 -18.36
N ASP A 638 -32.29 27.72 -18.53
CA ASP A 638 -32.21 26.84 -19.72
C ASP A 638 -31.23 25.64 -19.55
N SER A 639 -31.72 24.52 -19.03
CA SER A 639 -30.94 23.29 -18.84
C SER A 639 -30.46 22.67 -20.17
N LEU A 640 -31.21 22.85 -21.25
CA LEU A 640 -30.90 22.33 -22.58
C LEU A 640 -29.78 23.14 -23.26
N ALA A 641 -29.74 24.46 -23.06
CA ALA A 641 -28.64 25.29 -23.54
C ALA A 641 -27.30 24.91 -22.90
N GLN A 642 -27.27 24.69 -21.59
CA GLN A 642 -26.05 24.25 -20.90
C GLN A 642 -25.57 22.89 -21.41
N PHE A 643 -26.48 21.94 -21.61
CA PHE A 643 -26.18 20.65 -22.23
C PHE A 643 -25.57 20.83 -23.63
N LYS A 644 -26.19 21.65 -24.49
CA LYS A 644 -25.69 21.96 -25.83
C LYS A 644 -24.29 22.61 -25.80
N THR A 645 -24.05 23.55 -24.90
CA THR A 645 -22.73 24.19 -24.75
C THR A 645 -21.65 23.17 -24.39
N ILE A 646 -21.93 22.23 -23.49
CA ILE A 646 -20.99 21.19 -23.10
C ILE A 646 -20.74 20.20 -24.26
N ILE A 647 -21.78 19.79 -24.99
CA ILE A 647 -21.63 18.96 -26.19
C ILE A 647 -20.74 19.64 -27.23
N GLN A 648 -20.94 20.93 -27.50
CA GLN A 648 -20.09 21.70 -28.42
C GLN A 648 -18.64 21.75 -27.93
N LEU A 649 -18.42 22.02 -26.64
CA LEU A 649 -17.09 22.06 -26.03
C LEU A 649 -16.35 20.73 -26.19
N LEU A 650 -17.01 19.61 -25.89
CA LEU A 650 -16.42 18.27 -26.02
C LEU A 650 -16.13 17.93 -27.49
N THR A 651 -17.02 18.31 -28.40
CA THR A 651 -16.86 18.14 -29.85
C THR A 651 -15.63 18.87 -30.38
N ASP A 652 -15.47 20.16 -30.02
CA ASP A 652 -14.34 20.98 -30.46
C ASP A 652 -13.01 20.49 -29.86
N ARG A 653 -13.04 20.04 -28.59
CA ARG A 653 -11.87 19.42 -27.95
C ARG A 653 -11.47 18.12 -28.66
N LEU A 654 -12.41 17.23 -28.97
CA LEU A 654 -12.12 15.99 -29.68
C LEU A 654 -11.51 16.23 -31.07
N LYS A 655 -12.01 17.23 -31.82
CA LYS A 655 -11.50 17.60 -33.15
C LYS A 655 -10.09 18.20 -33.12
N THR A 656 -9.69 18.83 -32.02
CA THR A 656 -8.39 19.50 -31.90
C THR A 656 -7.27 18.60 -31.35
N LEU A 657 -7.60 17.42 -30.81
CA LEU A 657 -6.62 16.49 -30.27
C LEU A 657 -5.71 15.90 -31.34
N GLN A 658 -4.41 15.94 -31.08
CA GLN A 658 -3.40 15.30 -31.92
C GLN A 658 -3.47 13.77 -31.80
N PRO A 659 -3.06 13.00 -32.82
CA PRO A 659 -3.11 11.54 -32.76
C PRO A 659 -2.37 10.92 -31.56
N ARG A 660 -1.30 11.57 -31.10
CA ARG A 660 -0.49 11.16 -29.94
C ARG A 660 -1.18 11.31 -28.56
N GLN A 661 -2.27 12.08 -28.46
CA GLN A 661 -2.97 12.37 -27.20
C GLN A 661 -4.06 11.33 -26.93
N VAL A 662 -3.64 10.08 -26.74
CA VAL A 662 -4.58 8.94 -26.63
C VAL A 662 -5.28 8.93 -25.27
N GLU A 663 -4.58 9.29 -24.20
CA GLU A 663 -5.12 9.38 -22.84
C GLU A 663 -6.21 10.45 -22.75
N GLU A 664 -5.94 11.66 -23.26
CA GLU A 664 -6.91 12.74 -23.30
C GLU A 664 -8.11 12.38 -24.18
N ARG A 665 -7.90 11.70 -25.32
CA ARG A 665 -9.01 11.22 -26.18
C ARG A 665 -9.87 10.19 -25.46
N HIS A 666 -9.27 9.22 -24.78
CA HIS A 666 -9.98 8.25 -23.96
C HIS A 666 -10.84 8.94 -22.88
N GLY A 667 -10.25 9.88 -22.12
CA GLY A 667 -10.97 10.63 -21.09
C GLY A 667 -12.12 11.46 -21.66
N LEU A 668 -11.92 12.15 -22.79
CA LEU A 668 -12.98 12.93 -23.45
C LEU A 668 -14.13 12.06 -23.95
N LEU A 669 -13.85 10.91 -24.57
CA LEU A 669 -14.89 9.99 -25.03
C LEU A 669 -15.75 9.49 -23.86
N LEU A 670 -15.13 9.22 -22.70
CA LEU A 670 -15.85 8.85 -21.48
C LEU A 670 -16.68 10.00 -20.90
N CYS A 671 -16.15 11.23 -20.90
CA CYS A 671 -16.92 12.42 -20.50
C CYS A 671 -18.13 12.61 -21.43
N PHE A 672 -17.92 12.44 -22.74
CA PHE A 672 -18.98 12.55 -23.74
C PHE A 672 -20.06 11.49 -23.48
N ALA A 673 -19.68 10.22 -23.33
CA ALA A 673 -20.57 9.12 -22.98
C ALA A 673 -21.42 9.45 -21.73
N SER A 674 -20.76 9.86 -20.64
CA SER A 674 -21.42 10.18 -19.38
C SER A 674 -22.38 11.39 -19.47
N VAL A 675 -22.09 12.38 -20.32
CA VAL A 675 -23.03 13.48 -20.60
C VAL A 675 -24.26 12.94 -21.34
N LEU A 676 -24.09 12.07 -22.34
CA LEU A 676 -25.22 11.47 -23.07
C LEU A 676 -26.09 10.59 -22.17
N ASP A 677 -25.52 9.92 -21.16
CA ASP A 677 -26.30 9.15 -20.18
C ASP A 677 -27.31 10.01 -19.38
N LYS A 678 -27.14 11.34 -19.36
CA LYS A 678 -28.07 12.28 -18.71
C LYS A 678 -29.20 12.76 -19.62
N PHE A 679 -29.13 12.46 -20.92
CA PHE A 679 -30.14 12.86 -21.90
C PHE A 679 -31.56 12.38 -21.54
N PRO A 680 -31.82 11.13 -21.12
CA PRO A 680 -33.17 10.68 -20.77
C PRO A 680 -33.82 11.47 -19.62
N ALA A 681 -33.03 11.84 -18.60
CA ALA A 681 -33.51 12.63 -17.46
C ALA A 681 -33.85 14.07 -17.87
N LEU A 682 -33.00 14.68 -18.70
CA LEU A 682 -33.22 16.03 -19.25
C LEU A 682 -34.42 16.07 -20.21
N PHE A 683 -34.64 15.00 -20.97
CA PHE A 683 -35.78 14.87 -21.88
C PHE A 683 -37.11 14.75 -21.12
N SER A 684 -37.11 14.04 -19.98
CA SER A 684 -38.31 13.78 -19.19
C SER A 684 -38.77 14.98 -18.34
N SER A 685 -37.89 15.93 -18.02
CA SER A 685 -38.18 17.08 -17.15
C SER A 685 -38.92 18.24 -17.83
N GLY A 686 -39.31 18.11 -19.10
CA GLY A 686 -40.24 19.03 -19.77
C GLY A 686 -39.63 20.27 -20.40
N ALA A 687 -38.33 20.29 -20.68
CA ALA A 687 -37.73 21.33 -21.53
C ALA A 687 -38.26 21.21 -22.97
N GLU A 688 -38.64 22.34 -23.55
CA GLU A 688 -39.25 22.49 -24.88
C GLU A 688 -38.69 21.50 -25.93
N LYS A 689 -39.60 20.80 -26.61
CA LYS A 689 -39.43 19.98 -27.84
C LYS A 689 -37.99 19.97 -28.36
N SER A 690 -37.25 18.89 -28.07
CA SER A 690 -35.84 18.74 -28.44
C SER A 690 -35.56 19.15 -29.88
N ASN A 691 -34.50 19.94 -30.05
CA ASN A 691 -34.09 20.47 -31.34
C ASN A 691 -33.52 19.32 -32.21
N PRO A 692 -34.15 18.94 -33.34
CA PRO A 692 -33.66 17.85 -34.21
C PRO A 692 -32.22 18.11 -34.69
N VAL A 693 -31.81 19.38 -34.76
CA VAL A 693 -30.44 19.78 -35.10
C VAL A 693 -29.42 19.30 -34.06
N LEU A 694 -29.75 19.32 -32.77
CA LEU A 694 -28.83 18.88 -31.71
C LEU A 694 -28.65 17.35 -31.75
N ILE A 695 -29.72 16.61 -32.01
CA ILE A 695 -29.68 15.15 -32.16
C ILE A 695 -28.78 14.79 -33.35
N ASP A 696 -28.98 15.43 -34.49
CA ASP A 696 -28.17 15.21 -35.69
C ASP A 696 -26.69 15.56 -35.46
N GLU A 697 -26.41 16.67 -34.77
CA GLU A 697 -25.06 17.10 -34.40
C GLU A 697 -24.34 16.09 -33.49
N ILE A 698 -25.04 15.55 -32.48
CA ILE A 698 -24.49 14.52 -31.59
C ILE A 698 -24.18 13.26 -32.39
N LEU A 699 -25.13 12.76 -33.18
CA LEU A 699 -24.96 11.54 -33.97
C LEU A 699 -23.84 11.68 -35.00
N SER A 700 -23.76 12.82 -35.69
CA SER A 700 -22.68 13.15 -36.63
C SER A 700 -21.31 13.18 -35.94
N THR A 701 -21.24 13.73 -34.72
CA THR A 701 -20.01 13.73 -33.92
C THR A 701 -19.59 12.32 -33.49
N VAL A 702 -20.55 11.49 -33.06
CA VAL A 702 -20.29 10.08 -32.71
C VAL A 702 -19.81 9.31 -33.95
N SER A 703 -20.49 9.44 -35.09
CA SER A 703 -20.06 8.81 -36.35
C SER A 703 -18.65 9.24 -36.76
N GLY A 704 -18.36 10.55 -36.71
CA GLY A 704 -17.03 11.07 -37.04
C GLY A 704 -15.94 10.58 -36.09
N ALA A 705 -16.25 10.40 -34.80
CA ALA A 705 -15.33 9.81 -33.84
C ALA A 705 -15.02 8.35 -34.19
N LEU A 706 -16.04 7.55 -34.53
CA LEU A 706 -15.86 6.14 -34.93
C LEU A 706 -15.05 6.01 -36.22
N GLU A 707 -15.36 6.81 -37.25
CA GLU A 707 -14.62 6.82 -38.52
C GLU A 707 -13.15 7.24 -38.33
N ASN A 708 -12.90 8.18 -37.42
CA ASN A 708 -11.53 8.56 -37.07
C ASN A 708 -10.76 7.41 -36.40
N LEU A 709 -11.40 6.67 -35.49
CA LEU A 709 -10.81 5.49 -34.85
C LEU A 709 -10.56 4.35 -35.84
N GLN A 710 -11.39 4.22 -36.87
CA GLN A 710 -11.21 3.24 -37.93
C GLN A 710 -10.05 3.60 -38.87
N SER A 711 -9.93 4.88 -39.24
CA SER A 711 -8.97 5.36 -40.25
C SER A 711 -7.58 5.67 -39.70
N THR A 712 -7.44 5.85 -38.37
CA THR A 712 -6.20 6.28 -37.73
C THR A 712 -5.60 5.20 -36.84
N ALA A 713 -4.30 4.92 -37.00
CA ALA A 713 -3.59 4.00 -36.13
C ALA A 713 -3.15 4.68 -34.82
N TYR A 714 -3.57 4.13 -33.67
CA TYR A 714 -3.28 4.66 -32.33
C TYR A 714 -2.36 3.75 -31.52
N ARG A 715 -1.59 4.33 -30.59
CA ARG A 715 -0.65 3.59 -29.72
C ARG A 715 -1.33 2.65 -28.73
N LYS A 716 -2.53 3.01 -28.24
CA LYS A 716 -3.33 2.24 -27.27
C LYS A 716 -4.77 2.08 -27.77
N PRO A 717 -5.01 1.31 -28.84
CA PRO A 717 -6.34 1.21 -29.43
C PRO A 717 -7.37 0.56 -28.49
N GLU A 718 -6.93 -0.24 -27.51
CA GLU A 718 -7.78 -0.88 -26.49
C GLU A 718 -8.53 0.13 -25.64
N LEU A 719 -7.87 1.21 -25.20
CA LEU A 719 -8.51 2.29 -24.46
C LEU A 719 -9.59 2.97 -25.32
N LEU A 720 -9.26 3.27 -26.57
CA LEU A 720 -10.20 3.94 -27.46
C LEU A 720 -11.39 3.04 -27.82
N ALA A 721 -11.17 1.73 -27.96
CA ALA A 721 -12.24 0.76 -28.16
C ALA A 721 -13.19 0.71 -26.94
N GLU A 722 -12.66 0.67 -25.71
CA GLU A 722 -13.45 0.76 -24.48
C GLU A 722 -14.31 2.04 -24.48
N ALA A 723 -13.69 3.21 -24.61
CA ALA A 723 -14.37 4.48 -24.44
C ALA A 723 -15.38 4.76 -25.57
N ALA A 724 -15.05 4.41 -26.82
CA ALA A 724 -15.95 4.53 -27.95
C ALA A 724 -17.14 3.56 -27.83
N SER A 725 -16.91 2.33 -27.35
CA SER A 725 -18.00 1.39 -27.12
C SER A 725 -19.01 1.92 -26.10
N ARG A 726 -18.52 2.54 -25.00
CA ARG A 726 -19.40 3.20 -24.03
C ARG A 726 -20.14 4.38 -24.62
N LEU A 727 -19.48 5.20 -25.44
CA LEU A 727 -20.13 6.31 -26.15
C LEU A 727 -21.26 5.82 -27.06
N VAL A 728 -21.06 4.71 -27.78
CA VAL A 728 -22.10 4.09 -28.63
C VAL A 728 -23.30 3.66 -27.79
N VAL A 729 -23.06 2.97 -26.67
CA VAL A 729 -24.13 2.56 -25.76
C VAL A 729 -24.88 3.78 -25.20
N SER A 730 -24.15 4.82 -24.80
CA SER A 730 -24.74 6.05 -24.24
C SER A 730 -25.54 6.86 -25.28
N ALA A 731 -25.23 6.69 -26.57
CA ALA A 731 -25.96 7.32 -27.67
C ALA A 731 -27.27 6.60 -28.04
N LEU A 732 -27.52 5.41 -27.49
CA LEU A 732 -28.69 4.58 -27.85
C LEU A 732 -30.04 5.27 -27.59
N PRO A 733 -30.26 6.00 -26.48
CA PRO A 733 -31.51 6.72 -26.26
C PRO A 733 -31.72 7.87 -27.25
N ILE A 734 -30.64 8.50 -27.70
CA ILE A 734 -30.67 9.58 -28.70
C ILE A 734 -31.04 8.99 -30.08
N LEU A 735 -30.54 7.80 -30.40
CA LEU A 735 -30.93 7.05 -31.59
C LEU A 735 -32.37 6.59 -31.54
N GLN A 736 -32.85 6.10 -30.40
CA GLN A 736 -34.25 5.72 -30.19
C GLN A 736 -35.18 6.91 -30.51
N VAL A 737 -34.85 8.10 -30.00
CA VAL A 737 -35.59 9.34 -30.26
C VAL A 737 -35.51 9.76 -31.74
N SER A 738 -34.35 9.59 -32.38
CA SER A 738 -34.14 9.91 -33.81
C SER A 738 -34.95 9.01 -34.75
N VAL A 739 -35.16 7.73 -34.40
CA VAL A 739 -35.81 6.74 -35.26
C VAL A 739 -37.30 6.56 -34.96
N LEU A 740 -37.70 6.48 -33.68
CA LEU A 740 -39.10 6.22 -33.29
C LEU A 740 -39.94 7.50 -33.17
N GLY A 741 -39.31 8.67 -33.22
CA GLY A 741 -39.97 9.95 -32.99
C GLY A 741 -40.30 10.22 -31.52
N MET A 742 -40.74 11.46 -31.24
CA MET A 742 -40.94 11.96 -29.87
C MET A 742 -42.16 11.37 -29.14
N ASP A 743 -43.16 10.89 -29.90
CA ASP A 743 -44.45 10.42 -29.36
C ASP A 743 -44.46 8.92 -29.04
N SER A 744 -43.30 8.26 -29.07
CA SER A 744 -43.18 6.83 -28.76
C SER A 744 -43.60 6.55 -27.32
N GLN A 745 -44.41 5.50 -27.12
CA GLN A 745 -44.82 5.02 -25.78
C GLN A 745 -43.68 4.32 -25.00
N GLN A 746 -42.49 4.19 -25.60
CA GLN A 746 -41.35 3.55 -24.94
C GLN A 746 -40.64 4.51 -24.00
N ALA A 747 -40.45 4.08 -22.74
CA ALA A 747 -39.68 4.83 -21.76
C ALA A 747 -38.21 4.95 -22.19
N LEU A 748 -37.67 6.17 -22.14
CA LEU A 748 -36.25 6.44 -22.33
C LEU A 748 -35.50 6.18 -21.03
N CYS A 749 -34.46 5.36 -21.09
CA CYS A 749 -33.52 5.13 -19.99
C CYS A 749 -32.08 5.19 -20.53
N PRO A 750 -31.06 5.40 -19.69
CA PRO A 750 -29.67 5.35 -20.10
C PRO A 750 -29.34 4.04 -20.82
N GLY A 751 -28.50 4.09 -21.86
CA GLY A 751 -28.23 2.91 -22.69
C GLY A 751 -27.62 1.75 -21.90
N GLN A 752 -26.81 2.04 -20.88
CA GLN A 752 -26.24 1.00 -20.01
C GLN A 752 -27.33 0.29 -19.17
N GLU A 753 -28.38 0.99 -18.75
CA GLU A 753 -29.53 0.41 -18.04
C GLU A 753 -30.42 -0.40 -18.99
N LEU A 754 -30.59 0.07 -20.23
CA LEU A 754 -31.36 -0.62 -21.26
C LEU A 754 -30.71 -1.95 -21.66
N LEU A 755 -29.38 -1.97 -21.85
CA LEU A 755 -28.63 -3.15 -22.28
C LEU A 755 -28.19 -4.05 -21.11
N HIS A 756 -28.62 -3.76 -19.88
CA HIS A 756 -28.27 -4.55 -18.72
C HIS A 756 -28.78 -6.00 -18.88
N PRO A 757 -28.01 -7.05 -18.50
CA PRO A 757 -28.42 -8.46 -18.67
C PRO A 757 -29.75 -8.82 -17.98
N GLY A 758 -30.17 -8.04 -16.98
CA GLY A 758 -31.48 -8.19 -16.31
C GLY A 758 -32.67 -7.56 -17.04
N ASN A 759 -32.46 -6.72 -18.06
CA ASN A 759 -33.49 -5.95 -18.75
C ASN A 759 -33.77 -6.49 -20.17
N VAL A 760 -33.87 -7.82 -20.30
CA VAL A 760 -34.08 -8.50 -21.60
C VAL A 760 -35.38 -8.07 -22.27
N SER A 761 -36.46 -7.93 -21.50
CA SER A 761 -37.75 -7.47 -22.03
C SER A 761 -37.69 -6.03 -22.56
N GLY A 762 -36.90 -5.15 -21.94
CA GLY A 762 -36.78 -3.75 -22.33
C GLY A 762 -36.15 -3.59 -23.71
N TYR A 763 -34.97 -4.16 -23.94
CA TYR A 763 -34.34 -4.05 -25.25
C TYR A 763 -35.00 -4.91 -26.33
N LEU A 764 -35.64 -6.04 -25.99
CA LEU A 764 -36.49 -6.79 -26.95
C LEU A 764 -37.71 -5.96 -27.37
N GLY A 765 -38.30 -5.23 -26.43
CA GLY A 765 -39.33 -4.24 -26.73
C GLY A 765 -38.85 -3.18 -27.71
N LEU A 766 -37.66 -2.61 -27.48
CA LEU A 766 -37.04 -1.65 -28.41
C LEU A 766 -36.82 -2.27 -29.81
N VAL A 767 -36.29 -3.49 -29.88
CA VAL A 767 -36.11 -4.22 -31.15
C VAL A 767 -37.44 -4.36 -31.90
N SER A 768 -38.50 -4.77 -31.20
CA SER A 768 -39.82 -4.92 -31.84
C SER A 768 -40.38 -3.60 -32.38
N ALA A 769 -40.16 -2.48 -31.67
CA ALA A 769 -40.58 -1.16 -32.13
C ALA A 769 -39.76 -0.70 -33.34
N LEU A 770 -38.43 -0.87 -33.30
CA LEU A 770 -37.55 -0.51 -34.43
C LEU A 770 -37.82 -1.37 -35.67
N ASP A 771 -38.13 -2.65 -35.50
CA ASP A 771 -38.47 -3.56 -36.59
C ASP A 771 -39.87 -3.25 -37.19
N SER A 772 -40.75 -2.60 -36.42
CA SER A 772 -42.09 -2.15 -36.89
C SER A 772 -42.10 -0.81 -37.62
N CYS A 773 -41.00 -0.04 -37.55
CA CYS A 773 -40.86 1.24 -38.25
C CYS A 773 -40.44 1.02 -39.70
N ASP A 774 -41.35 1.34 -40.64
CA ASP A 774 -41.15 1.17 -42.09
C ASP A 774 -40.55 2.41 -42.78
N GLU A 775 -40.27 3.48 -42.04
CA GLU A 775 -39.67 4.72 -42.58
C GLU A 775 -38.17 4.57 -42.87
N ASP A 776 -37.71 5.21 -43.94
CA ASP A 776 -36.29 5.28 -44.27
C ASP A 776 -35.52 6.01 -43.15
N ARG A 777 -34.54 5.32 -42.58
CA ARG A 777 -33.67 5.88 -41.53
C ARG A 777 -32.93 7.10 -42.07
N SER A 778 -32.79 8.13 -41.24
CA SER A 778 -32.03 9.33 -41.61
C SER A 778 -30.60 8.98 -42.05
N GLU A 779 -30.03 9.80 -42.94
CA GLU A 779 -28.67 9.61 -43.47
C GLU A 779 -27.63 9.48 -42.35
N THR A 780 -27.78 10.25 -41.27
CA THR A 780 -26.90 10.24 -40.10
C THR A 780 -26.99 8.93 -39.32
N VAL A 781 -28.19 8.35 -39.16
CA VAL A 781 -28.37 7.03 -38.52
C VAL A 781 -27.78 5.93 -39.40
N ALA A 782 -27.99 5.98 -40.72
CA ALA A 782 -27.40 5.02 -41.65
C ALA A 782 -25.86 5.08 -41.64
N ARG A 783 -25.28 6.29 -41.60
CA ARG A 783 -23.83 6.51 -41.46
C ARG A 783 -23.28 5.92 -40.17
N LEU A 784 -23.95 6.13 -39.04
CA LEU A 784 -23.53 5.55 -37.76
C LEU A 784 -23.53 4.01 -37.79
N ILE A 785 -24.59 3.39 -38.31
CA ILE A 785 -24.68 1.92 -38.41
C ILE A 785 -23.59 1.37 -39.32
N SER A 786 -23.29 2.04 -40.43
CA SER A 786 -22.18 1.68 -41.32
C SER A 786 -20.83 1.75 -40.61
N ALA A 787 -20.55 2.83 -39.87
CA ALA A 787 -19.32 2.98 -39.08
C ALA A 787 -19.20 1.89 -37.99
N LEU A 788 -20.31 1.54 -37.32
CA LEU A 788 -20.37 0.46 -36.33
C LEU A 788 -20.05 -0.91 -36.94
N ARG A 789 -20.68 -1.26 -38.08
CA ARG A 789 -20.40 -2.52 -38.79
C ARG A 789 -18.94 -2.64 -39.18
N ALA A 790 -18.31 -1.53 -39.55
CA ALA A 790 -16.92 -1.53 -39.97
C ALA A 790 -15.92 -1.64 -38.81
N ILE A 791 -16.23 -1.06 -37.64
CA ILE A 791 -15.28 -0.99 -36.52
C ILE A 791 -15.45 -2.11 -35.48
N ILE A 792 -16.67 -2.59 -35.20
CA ILE A 792 -16.93 -3.60 -34.17
C ILE A 792 -16.13 -4.89 -34.35
N PRO A 793 -15.96 -5.46 -35.57
CA PRO A 793 -15.13 -6.66 -35.76
C PRO A 793 -13.68 -6.45 -35.32
N THR A 794 -13.14 -5.22 -35.43
CA THR A 794 -11.79 -4.90 -34.96
C THR A 794 -11.71 -4.89 -33.44
N TRP A 795 -12.78 -4.45 -32.77
CA TRP A 795 -12.89 -4.42 -31.32
C TRP A 795 -13.12 -5.81 -30.73
N LEU A 796 -14.00 -6.62 -31.33
CA LEU A 796 -14.26 -7.99 -30.88
C LEU A 796 -13.04 -8.92 -31.03
N ASN A 797 -12.14 -8.59 -31.96
CA ASN A 797 -10.85 -9.27 -32.11
C ASN A 797 -9.84 -8.96 -31.00
N ARG A 798 -10.16 -8.06 -30.06
CA ARG A 798 -9.30 -7.73 -28.92
C ARG A 798 -9.47 -8.72 -27.77
N SER A 799 -8.47 -8.78 -26.89
CA SER A 799 -8.38 -9.75 -25.79
C SER A 799 -8.19 -9.10 -24.42
N GLU A 800 -8.01 -7.78 -24.37
CA GLU A 800 -7.85 -7.02 -23.14
C GLU A 800 -9.17 -6.98 -22.36
N GLN A 801 -9.10 -7.30 -21.06
CA GLN A 801 -10.27 -7.47 -20.20
C GLN A 801 -11.17 -6.22 -20.15
N GLU A 802 -10.57 -5.04 -20.16
CA GLU A 802 -11.25 -3.75 -20.10
C GLU A 802 -12.10 -3.46 -21.35
N THR A 803 -11.86 -4.17 -22.46
CA THR A 803 -12.59 -4.01 -23.71
C THR A 803 -13.77 -4.97 -23.86
N ILE A 804 -13.74 -6.12 -23.18
CA ILE A 804 -14.68 -7.23 -23.43
C ILE A 804 -16.14 -6.79 -23.21
N GLU A 805 -16.47 -6.34 -22.00
CA GLU A 805 -17.85 -5.96 -21.66
C GLU A 805 -18.34 -4.72 -22.46
N PRO A 806 -17.59 -3.61 -22.55
CA PRO A 806 -18.01 -2.47 -23.36
C PRO A 806 -18.25 -2.83 -24.82
N THR A 807 -17.35 -3.60 -25.44
CA THR A 807 -17.46 -3.96 -26.86
C THR A 807 -18.62 -4.92 -27.10
N ALA A 808 -18.89 -5.87 -26.18
CA ALA A 808 -20.07 -6.71 -26.25
C ALA A 808 -21.38 -5.90 -26.17
N ALA A 809 -21.44 -4.89 -25.29
CA ALA A 809 -22.60 -4.00 -25.20
C ALA A 809 -22.78 -3.15 -26.48
N ALA A 810 -21.70 -2.63 -27.06
CA ALA A 810 -21.76 -1.92 -28.35
C ALA A 810 -22.15 -2.85 -29.52
N SER A 811 -21.73 -4.11 -29.49
CA SER A 811 -22.18 -5.14 -30.43
C SER A 811 -23.67 -5.43 -30.31
N LEU A 812 -24.19 -5.53 -29.07
CA LEU A 812 -25.63 -5.66 -28.84
C LEU A 812 -26.38 -4.44 -29.39
N ALA A 813 -25.86 -3.23 -29.18
CA ALA A 813 -26.43 -2.01 -29.76
C ALA A 813 -26.46 -2.07 -31.30
N LEU A 814 -25.40 -2.53 -31.97
CA LEU A 814 -25.40 -2.74 -33.43
C LEU A 814 -26.48 -3.73 -33.88
N LEU A 815 -26.67 -4.83 -33.15
CA LEU A 815 -27.69 -5.84 -33.47
C LEU A 815 -29.11 -5.30 -33.28
N ILE A 816 -29.36 -4.57 -32.20
CA ILE A 816 -30.65 -3.88 -31.95
C ILE A 816 -30.96 -2.90 -33.07
N LEU A 817 -29.95 -2.16 -33.52
CA LEU A 817 -30.10 -1.19 -34.60
C LEU A 817 -30.14 -1.84 -35.99
N SER A 818 -29.77 -3.10 -36.17
CA SER A 818 -29.76 -3.76 -37.50
C SER A 818 -31.14 -4.29 -37.87
N LYS A 819 -31.47 -4.33 -39.17
CA LYS A 819 -32.70 -4.97 -39.67
C LYS A 819 -32.64 -6.50 -39.40
N PRO A 820 -33.79 -7.21 -39.32
CA PRO A 820 -33.81 -8.63 -38.97
C PRO A 820 -32.86 -9.52 -39.78
N ILE A 821 -32.83 -9.34 -41.11
CA ILE A 821 -31.95 -10.11 -42.03
C ILE A 821 -30.47 -9.84 -41.73
N ASP A 822 -30.10 -8.57 -41.54
CA ASP A 822 -28.72 -8.20 -41.24
C ASP A 822 -28.27 -8.70 -39.86
N ARG A 823 -29.19 -8.71 -38.90
CA ARG A 823 -28.96 -9.18 -37.52
C ARG A 823 -28.63 -10.68 -37.51
N GLU A 824 -29.39 -11.49 -38.25
CA GLU A 824 -29.14 -12.93 -38.40
C GLU A 824 -27.82 -13.21 -39.11
N ALA A 825 -27.51 -12.46 -40.17
CA ALA A 825 -26.24 -12.57 -40.90
C ALA A 825 -25.03 -12.26 -40.00
N LEU A 826 -25.09 -11.18 -39.22
CA LEU A 826 -24.01 -10.81 -38.29
C LEU A 826 -23.79 -11.86 -37.21
N LEU A 827 -24.87 -12.40 -36.62
CA LEU A 827 -24.77 -13.45 -35.59
C LEU A 827 -24.15 -14.74 -36.15
N SER A 828 -24.51 -15.10 -37.38
CA SER A 828 -23.97 -16.27 -38.06
C SER A 828 -22.47 -16.09 -38.36
N GLU A 829 -22.08 -14.91 -38.86
CA GLU A 829 -20.68 -14.55 -39.10
C GLU A 829 -19.83 -14.60 -37.82
N TRP A 830 -20.35 -14.08 -36.71
CA TRP A 830 -19.66 -14.11 -35.42
C TRP A 830 -19.51 -15.52 -34.87
N ALA A 831 -20.52 -16.37 -35.02
CA ALA A 831 -20.46 -17.77 -34.62
C ALA A 831 -19.46 -18.58 -35.47
N GLU A 832 -19.48 -18.40 -36.79
CA GLU A 832 -18.49 -19.00 -37.70
C GLU A 832 -17.06 -18.59 -37.32
N THR A 833 -16.87 -17.31 -36.97
CA THR A 833 -15.57 -16.78 -36.53
C THR A 833 -15.07 -17.46 -35.26
N VAL A 834 -15.96 -17.75 -34.30
CA VAL A 834 -15.64 -18.47 -33.06
C VAL A 834 -15.30 -19.94 -33.32
N GLN A 835 -16.08 -20.60 -34.18
CA GLN A 835 -15.90 -22.01 -34.56
C GLN A 835 -14.62 -22.26 -35.35
N ARG A 836 -14.19 -21.27 -36.15
CA ARG A 836 -13.03 -21.39 -37.04
C ARG A 836 -11.77 -21.74 -36.26
N ARG A 837 -11.20 -22.90 -36.57
CA ARG A 837 -9.89 -23.31 -36.05
C ARG A 837 -8.79 -22.48 -36.73
N PRO A 838 -8.01 -21.68 -35.98
CA PRO A 838 -6.96 -20.85 -36.55
C PRO A 838 -5.85 -21.72 -37.13
N THR A 839 -5.31 -21.35 -38.30
CA THR A 839 -4.21 -22.05 -38.96
C THR A 839 -2.84 -21.64 -38.41
N SER A 840 -2.77 -20.52 -37.69
CA SER A 840 -1.58 -20.00 -37.00
C SER A 840 -1.94 -19.30 -35.68
N ARG A 841 -0.96 -19.15 -34.77
CA ARG A 841 -1.12 -18.36 -33.53
C ARG A 841 -1.45 -16.87 -33.78
N THR A 842 -1.18 -16.34 -34.97
CA THR A 842 -1.51 -14.97 -35.38
C THR A 842 -2.93 -14.81 -35.96
N SER A 843 -3.63 -15.93 -36.18
CA SER A 843 -5.02 -15.96 -36.70
C SER A 843 -6.07 -16.24 -35.62
N VAL A 844 -5.67 -16.22 -34.34
CA VAL A 844 -6.60 -16.44 -33.22
C VAL A 844 -7.53 -15.22 -33.11
N HIS A 845 -8.78 -15.42 -33.48
CA HIS A 845 -9.84 -14.42 -33.34
C HIS A 845 -10.09 -14.08 -31.87
N GLY A 846 -10.45 -12.82 -31.61
CA GLY A 846 -10.47 -12.26 -30.26
C GLY A 846 -11.54 -12.81 -29.33
N ILE A 847 -11.30 -12.57 -28.04
CA ILE A 847 -12.13 -13.02 -26.92
C ILE A 847 -13.48 -12.27 -26.87
N GLY A 848 -13.54 -11.04 -27.41
CA GLY A 848 -14.76 -10.23 -27.40
C GLY A 848 -15.95 -10.92 -28.07
N TYR A 849 -15.72 -11.76 -29.09
CA TYR A 849 -16.78 -12.52 -29.76
C TYR A 849 -17.56 -13.43 -28.82
N PHE A 850 -16.92 -14.04 -27.80
CA PHE A 850 -17.63 -14.90 -26.86
C PHE A 850 -18.67 -14.10 -26.07
N SER A 851 -18.28 -12.93 -25.56
CA SER A 851 -19.20 -12.07 -24.80
C SER A 851 -20.28 -11.46 -25.68
N ALA A 852 -19.97 -11.11 -26.94
CA ALA A 852 -20.97 -10.60 -27.88
C ALA A 852 -22.04 -11.66 -28.20
N LEU A 853 -21.63 -12.92 -28.44
CA LEU A 853 -22.55 -14.03 -28.71
C LEU A 853 -23.41 -14.36 -27.49
N THR A 854 -22.83 -14.42 -26.28
CA THR A 854 -23.62 -14.75 -25.08
C THR A 854 -24.61 -13.64 -24.72
N VAL A 855 -24.24 -12.37 -24.87
CA VAL A 855 -25.13 -11.23 -24.60
C VAL A 855 -26.24 -11.11 -25.66
N ALA A 856 -25.95 -11.46 -26.92
CA ALA A 856 -26.92 -11.37 -28.02
C ALA A 856 -27.89 -12.57 -28.11
N GLN A 857 -27.68 -13.64 -27.33
CA GLN A 857 -28.49 -14.86 -27.39
C GLN A 857 -30.01 -14.60 -27.31
N PRO A 858 -30.54 -13.67 -26.50
CA PRO A 858 -31.99 -13.41 -26.45
C PRO A 858 -32.58 -12.85 -27.75
N LEU A 859 -31.74 -12.34 -28.68
CA LEU A 859 -32.16 -11.86 -30.00
C LEU A 859 -32.31 -12.99 -31.03
N VAL A 860 -31.87 -14.21 -30.72
CA VAL A 860 -31.94 -15.35 -31.63
C VAL A 860 -33.35 -15.96 -31.55
N SER A 861 -34.13 -15.82 -32.62
CA SER A 861 -35.49 -16.37 -32.74
C SER A 861 -35.55 -17.76 -33.38
N SER A 862 -34.43 -18.31 -33.87
CA SER A 862 -34.37 -19.56 -34.63
C SER A 862 -34.23 -20.82 -33.77
N SER A 863 -34.65 -21.96 -34.31
CA SER A 863 -34.63 -23.29 -33.68
C SER A 863 -33.23 -23.88 -33.49
N GLU A 864 -32.19 -23.28 -34.09
CA GLU A 864 -30.80 -23.72 -33.99
C GLU A 864 -30.02 -22.74 -33.10
N ASP A 865 -29.50 -23.21 -31.97
CA ASP A 865 -28.75 -22.40 -31.02
C ASP A 865 -27.28 -22.26 -31.44
N VAL A 866 -27.09 -21.52 -32.54
CA VAL A 866 -25.79 -21.32 -33.20
C VAL A 866 -24.75 -20.73 -32.25
N ALA A 867 -25.16 -19.84 -31.33
CA ALA A 867 -24.27 -19.21 -30.36
C ALA A 867 -23.74 -20.19 -29.29
N CYS A 868 -24.61 -21.00 -28.68
CA CYS A 868 -24.16 -21.98 -27.69
C CYS A 868 -23.32 -23.09 -28.33
N GLN A 869 -23.70 -23.54 -29.53
CA GLN A 869 -22.93 -24.55 -30.27
C GLN A 869 -21.51 -24.05 -30.59
N ALA A 870 -21.38 -22.81 -31.07
CA ALA A 870 -20.07 -22.22 -31.36
C ALA A 870 -19.15 -22.18 -30.13
N ILE A 871 -19.68 -21.80 -28.96
CA ILE A 871 -18.93 -21.76 -27.69
C ILE A 871 -18.49 -23.16 -27.26
N LEU A 872 -19.40 -24.13 -27.31
CA LEU A 872 -19.11 -25.52 -26.93
C LEU A 872 -18.08 -26.15 -27.86
N GLU A 873 -18.24 -26.00 -29.18
CA GLU A 873 -17.25 -26.47 -30.15
C GLU A 873 -15.89 -25.84 -29.89
N ARG A 874 -15.84 -24.52 -29.66
CA ARG A 874 -14.58 -23.83 -29.34
C ARG A 874 -13.91 -24.41 -28.09
N TRP A 875 -14.68 -24.68 -27.03
CA TRP A 875 -14.16 -25.30 -25.81
C TRP A 875 -13.57 -26.69 -26.04
N THR A 876 -14.20 -27.51 -26.91
CA THR A 876 -13.77 -28.91 -27.12
C THR A 876 -12.39 -29.02 -27.75
N TRP A 877 -12.04 -28.15 -28.69
CA TRP A 877 -10.77 -28.23 -29.43
C TRP A 877 -9.69 -27.26 -28.93
N ASP A 878 -10.06 -26.16 -28.26
CA ASP A 878 -9.10 -25.17 -27.74
C ASP A 878 -8.79 -25.40 -26.25
N SER A 879 -7.61 -25.94 -25.99
CA SER A 879 -7.11 -26.19 -24.63
C SER A 879 -6.34 -25.02 -24.02
N GLU A 880 -6.23 -23.87 -24.70
CA GLU A 880 -5.52 -22.72 -24.16
C GLU A 880 -6.27 -22.11 -22.97
N VAL A 881 -5.52 -21.79 -21.91
CA VAL A 881 -6.07 -21.29 -20.63
C VAL A 881 -6.82 -19.98 -20.83
N GLU A 882 -6.30 -19.09 -21.68
CA GLU A 882 -6.88 -17.77 -21.95
C GLU A 882 -8.26 -17.89 -22.62
N THR A 883 -8.42 -18.80 -23.59
CA THR A 883 -9.72 -19.07 -24.23
C THR A 883 -10.73 -19.63 -23.22
N ARG A 884 -10.32 -20.60 -22.39
CA ARG A 884 -11.21 -21.21 -21.39
C ARG A 884 -11.69 -20.19 -20.36
N VAL A 885 -10.78 -19.35 -19.87
CA VAL A 885 -11.10 -18.24 -18.95
C VAL A 885 -12.12 -17.29 -19.58
N ALA A 886 -11.89 -16.90 -20.83
CA ALA A 886 -12.73 -15.99 -21.57
C ALA A 886 -14.17 -16.52 -21.79
N ILE A 887 -14.30 -17.80 -22.16
CA ILE A 887 -15.60 -18.46 -22.30
C ILE A 887 -16.34 -18.49 -20.96
N LEU A 888 -15.68 -18.96 -19.90
CA LEU A 888 -16.29 -19.03 -18.56
C LEU A 888 -16.71 -17.66 -18.04
N GLN A 889 -15.90 -16.63 -18.29
CA GLN A 889 -16.24 -15.25 -17.93
C GLN A 889 -17.48 -14.76 -18.69
N SER A 890 -17.52 -14.97 -20.02
CA SER A 890 -18.63 -14.56 -20.88
C SER A 890 -19.93 -15.26 -20.52
N LEU A 891 -19.86 -16.54 -20.12
CA LEU A 891 -21.01 -17.30 -19.65
C LEU A 891 -21.51 -16.79 -18.29
N ALA A 892 -20.61 -16.59 -17.33
CA ALA A 892 -20.94 -16.14 -15.98
C ALA A 892 -21.57 -14.74 -15.93
N GLN A 893 -21.29 -13.89 -16.92
CA GLN A 893 -21.83 -12.54 -17.04
C GLN A 893 -23.13 -12.46 -17.86
N SER A 894 -23.55 -13.55 -18.50
CA SER A 894 -24.73 -13.58 -19.38
C SER A 894 -25.91 -14.33 -18.77
N SER A 895 -27.12 -14.06 -19.27
CA SER A 895 -28.32 -14.82 -18.91
C SER A 895 -28.34 -16.25 -19.49
N VAL A 896 -27.48 -16.55 -20.46
CA VAL A 896 -27.45 -17.85 -21.18
C VAL A 896 -27.20 -19.02 -20.23
N LEU A 897 -26.30 -18.84 -19.26
CA LEU A 897 -25.99 -19.87 -18.27
C LEU A 897 -27.22 -20.26 -17.44
N HIS A 898 -28.15 -19.33 -17.20
CA HIS A 898 -29.40 -19.58 -16.49
C HIS A 898 -30.51 -20.13 -17.37
N ASN A 899 -30.57 -19.67 -18.63
CA ASN A 899 -31.59 -20.11 -19.57
C ASN A 899 -31.34 -21.56 -20.02
N LYS A 900 -30.07 -21.99 -20.09
CA LYS A 900 -29.65 -23.32 -20.57
C LYS A 900 -28.54 -23.93 -19.69
N PRO A 901 -28.78 -24.17 -18.39
CA PRO A 901 -27.73 -24.56 -17.44
C PRO A 901 -27.12 -25.92 -17.76
N LEU A 902 -27.95 -26.90 -18.15
CA LEU A 902 -27.51 -28.27 -18.46
C LEU A 902 -26.52 -28.33 -19.63
N VAL A 903 -26.61 -27.39 -20.58
CA VAL A 903 -25.75 -27.33 -21.78
C VAL A 903 -24.28 -27.07 -21.41
N PHE A 904 -24.03 -26.32 -20.33
CA PHE A 904 -22.68 -25.90 -19.93
C PHE A 904 -22.14 -26.63 -18.70
N LEU A 905 -22.89 -27.56 -18.10
CA LEU A 905 -22.45 -28.25 -16.87
C LEU A 905 -21.11 -28.98 -17.05
N GLN A 906 -20.96 -29.76 -18.12
CA GLN A 906 -19.72 -30.49 -18.39
C GLN A 906 -18.52 -29.57 -18.56
N LEU A 907 -18.71 -28.43 -19.24
CA LEU A 907 -17.70 -27.39 -19.42
C LEU A 907 -17.23 -26.83 -18.07
N ILE A 908 -18.16 -26.54 -17.15
CA ILE A 908 -17.83 -26.03 -15.82
C ILE A 908 -17.10 -27.10 -14.99
N VAL A 909 -17.52 -28.36 -15.05
CA VAL A 909 -16.85 -29.49 -14.39
C VAL A 909 -15.39 -29.59 -14.83
N GLU A 910 -15.13 -29.51 -16.15
CA GLU A 910 -13.78 -29.52 -16.70
C GLU A 910 -12.97 -28.31 -16.22
N GLY A 911 -13.58 -27.12 -16.18
CA GLY A 911 -12.94 -25.90 -15.68
C GLY A 911 -12.54 -25.96 -14.21
N LEU A 912 -13.38 -26.53 -13.32
CA LEU A 912 -13.06 -26.73 -11.90
C LEU A 912 -11.93 -27.75 -11.66
N ASN A 913 -11.63 -28.57 -12.67
CA ASN A 913 -10.61 -29.61 -12.65
C ASN A 913 -9.41 -29.30 -13.56
N ASP A 914 -9.25 -28.03 -13.99
CA ASP A 914 -8.10 -27.61 -14.79
C ASP A 914 -6.85 -27.39 -13.92
N TYR A 915 -5.90 -28.32 -14.05
CA TYR A 915 -4.60 -28.33 -13.36
C TYR A 915 -3.43 -28.10 -14.33
N THR A 916 -3.67 -27.39 -15.42
CA THR A 916 -2.65 -27.11 -16.43
C THR A 916 -1.49 -26.31 -15.81
N THR A 917 -0.26 -26.83 -15.99
CA THR A 917 0.96 -26.19 -15.52
C THR A 917 1.87 -25.81 -16.67
N ASN A 918 2.49 -24.63 -16.60
CA ASN A 918 3.56 -24.22 -17.51
C ASN A 918 4.77 -23.68 -16.71
N ALA A 919 5.73 -23.03 -17.37
CA ALA A 919 6.92 -22.47 -16.72
C ALA A 919 6.61 -21.42 -15.62
N ARG A 920 5.41 -20.82 -15.62
CA ARG A 920 4.93 -19.90 -14.58
C ARG A 920 4.27 -20.61 -13.40
N GLY A 921 4.19 -21.94 -13.43
CA GLY A 921 3.50 -22.77 -12.45
C GLY A 921 2.09 -23.14 -12.88
N ASP A 922 1.17 -23.17 -11.92
CA ASP A 922 -0.23 -23.57 -12.08
C ASP A 922 -1.07 -22.44 -12.74
N VAL A 923 -1.11 -22.45 -14.07
CA VAL A 923 -1.92 -21.51 -14.87
C VAL A 923 -3.38 -21.93 -14.95
N GLY A 924 -3.68 -23.22 -14.84
CA GLY A 924 -5.06 -23.75 -14.77
C GLY A 924 -5.86 -23.20 -13.59
N SER A 925 -5.19 -22.72 -12.54
CA SER A 925 -5.85 -21.98 -11.45
C SER A 925 -6.68 -20.78 -11.91
N HIS A 926 -6.34 -20.13 -13.03
CA HIS A 926 -7.17 -19.07 -13.62
C HIS A 926 -8.49 -19.63 -14.15
N VAL A 927 -8.46 -20.76 -14.87
CA VAL A 927 -9.68 -21.44 -15.35
C VAL A 927 -10.56 -21.83 -14.17
N ARG A 928 -9.98 -22.37 -13.09
CA ARG A 928 -10.73 -22.75 -11.88
C ARG A 928 -11.40 -21.56 -11.19
N VAL A 929 -10.72 -20.41 -11.10
CA VAL A 929 -11.32 -19.18 -10.56
C VAL A 929 -12.53 -18.75 -11.37
N HIS A 930 -12.43 -18.74 -12.70
CA HIS A 930 -13.55 -18.35 -13.56
C HIS A 930 -14.66 -19.40 -13.60
N ALA A 931 -14.33 -20.69 -13.47
CA ALA A 931 -15.31 -21.75 -13.30
C ALA A 931 -16.08 -21.59 -11.99
N LEU A 932 -15.41 -21.27 -10.87
CA LEU A 932 -16.07 -20.95 -9.60
C LEU A 932 -16.99 -19.72 -9.72
N ARG A 933 -16.61 -18.71 -10.51
CA ARG A 933 -17.50 -17.57 -10.80
C ARG A 933 -18.72 -17.98 -11.62
N ALA A 934 -18.58 -18.87 -12.59
CA ALA A 934 -19.71 -19.44 -13.32
C ALA A 934 -20.62 -20.28 -12.40
N VAL A 935 -20.05 -21.08 -11.49
CA VAL A 935 -20.80 -21.79 -10.45
C VAL A 935 -21.58 -20.82 -9.57
N LYS A 936 -20.93 -19.73 -9.11
CA LYS A 936 -21.60 -18.70 -8.30
C LYS A 936 -22.75 -18.04 -9.05
N ALA A 937 -22.53 -17.68 -10.32
CA ALA A 937 -23.58 -17.12 -11.17
C ALA A 937 -24.76 -18.09 -11.22
N LEU A 938 -24.53 -19.36 -11.60
CA LEU A 938 -25.54 -20.41 -11.68
C LEU A 938 -26.30 -20.63 -10.36
N TRP A 939 -25.59 -20.78 -9.24
CA TRP A 939 -26.16 -21.10 -7.92
C TRP A 939 -26.83 -19.90 -7.23
N ASN A 940 -26.59 -18.67 -7.66
CA ASN A 940 -27.23 -17.49 -7.06
C ASN A 940 -28.76 -17.47 -7.23
N LYS A 941 -29.30 -18.30 -8.14
CA LYS A 941 -30.75 -18.45 -8.40
C LYS A 941 -31.37 -19.70 -7.76
N LEU A 942 -30.65 -20.42 -6.90
CA LEU A 942 -31.19 -21.60 -6.20
C LEU A 942 -32.38 -21.27 -5.27
N ASP A 943 -32.67 -19.99 -5.00
CA ASP A 943 -33.80 -19.54 -4.17
C ASP A 943 -35.03 -19.09 -4.99
N ASP A 944 -34.96 -19.07 -6.32
CA ASP A 944 -36.09 -18.70 -7.19
C ASP A 944 -37.12 -19.83 -7.24
N THR A 945 -38.14 -19.74 -6.37
CA THR A 945 -39.27 -20.70 -6.22
C THR A 945 -40.07 -21.02 -7.49
N THR A 946 -39.82 -20.34 -8.61
CA THR A 946 -40.52 -20.52 -9.89
C THR A 946 -39.90 -21.59 -10.81
N ALA A 947 -38.76 -22.17 -10.46
CA ALA A 947 -38.09 -23.19 -11.29
C ALA A 947 -37.49 -24.34 -10.46
N GLN A 948 -38.33 -25.13 -9.78
CA GLN A 948 -37.94 -26.47 -9.32
C GLN A 948 -37.64 -27.34 -10.55
N GLY A 949 -36.40 -27.31 -11.02
CA GLY A 949 -35.98 -27.93 -12.27
C GLY A 949 -34.88 -28.94 -12.06
N GLU A 950 -34.87 -30.00 -12.88
CA GLU A 950 -33.86 -31.06 -12.96
C GLU A 950 -32.40 -30.54 -12.96
N TRP A 951 -32.17 -29.27 -13.34
CA TRP A 951 -30.86 -28.63 -13.35
C TRP A 951 -30.27 -28.37 -11.96
N GLU A 952 -31.08 -28.13 -10.92
CA GLU A 952 -30.59 -27.83 -9.57
C GLU A 952 -29.85 -29.04 -9.01
N GLU A 953 -30.53 -30.19 -9.01
CA GLU A 953 -29.97 -31.48 -8.58
C GLU A 953 -28.75 -31.87 -9.42
N ALA A 954 -28.87 -31.81 -10.75
CA ALA A 954 -27.78 -32.15 -11.67
C ALA A 954 -26.54 -31.26 -11.46
N SER A 955 -26.73 -29.96 -11.26
CA SER A 955 -25.62 -29.02 -11.05
C SER A 955 -24.91 -29.25 -9.72
N VAL A 956 -25.66 -29.48 -8.63
CA VAL A 956 -25.09 -29.71 -7.31
C VAL A 956 -24.35 -31.04 -7.27
N GLN A 957 -24.93 -32.11 -7.82
CA GLN A 957 -24.28 -33.43 -7.91
C GLN A 957 -22.97 -33.38 -8.72
N ALA A 958 -22.94 -32.60 -9.82
CA ALA A 958 -21.76 -32.51 -10.68
C ALA A 958 -20.64 -31.61 -10.09
N LEU A 959 -21.01 -30.51 -9.43
CA LEU A 959 -20.07 -29.42 -9.14
C LEU A 959 -19.62 -29.37 -7.68
N PHE A 960 -20.46 -29.79 -6.73
CA PHE A 960 -20.25 -29.51 -5.31
C PHE A 960 -18.93 -30.03 -4.74
N PHE A 961 -18.57 -31.29 -5.01
CA PHE A 961 -17.32 -31.86 -4.50
C PHE A 961 -16.08 -31.13 -5.04
N SER A 962 -16.13 -30.69 -6.30
CA SER A 962 -15.05 -29.88 -6.88
C SER A 962 -14.95 -28.52 -6.17
N VAL A 963 -16.08 -27.87 -5.90
CA VAL A 963 -16.12 -26.60 -5.16
C VAL A 963 -15.59 -26.76 -3.73
N LEU A 964 -16.02 -27.80 -3.01
CA LEU A 964 -15.57 -28.11 -1.65
C LEU A 964 -14.05 -28.35 -1.60
N ARG A 965 -13.52 -29.12 -2.55
CA ARG A 965 -12.09 -29.35 -2.71
C ARG A 965 -11.31 -28.05 -2.94
N LEU A 966 -11.83 -27.15 -3.79
CA LEU A 966 -11.20 -25.86 -4.06
C LEU A 966 -11.29 -24.87 -2.88
N ALA A 967 -12.32 -24.99 -2.03
CA ALA A 967 -12.47 -24.18 -0.82
C ALA A 967 -11.36 -24.45 0.23
N ALA A 968 -10.77 -25.65 0.22
CA ALA A 968 -9.67 -26.02 1.10
C ALA A 968 -8.28 -25.94 0.42
N GLU A 969 -8.19 -25.45 -0.82
CA GLU A 969 -6.96 -25.50 -1.62
C GLU A 969 -5.89 -24.46 -1.20
N LYS A 970 -4.62 -24.76 -1.47
CA LYS A 970 -3.48 -23.91 -1.07
C LYS A 970 -3.41 -22.51 -1.67
N LEU A 971 -4.15 -22.22 -2.76
CA LEU A 971 -4.02 -20.96 -3.50
C LEU A 971 -5.00 -19.90 -3.01
N ASP A 972 -4.47 -18.78 -2.51
CA ASP A 972 -5.24 -17.65 -1.98
C ASP A 972 -6.19 -17.03 -3.00
N ARG A 973 -5.89 -17.11 -4.30
CA ARG A 973 -6.79 -16.62 -5.36
C ARG A 973 -8.02 -17.51 -5.61
N VAL A 974 -7.96 -18.78 -5.22
CA VAL A 974 -9.03 -19.77 -5.47
C VAL A 974 -10.00 -19.84 -4.29
N ARG A 975 -9.47 -19.89 -3.06
CA ARG A 975 -10.27 -20.07 -1.85
C ARG A 975 -11.39 -19.06 -1.64
N PRO A 976 -11.22 -17.73 -1.84
CA PRO A 976 -12.29 -16.76 -1.64
C PRO A 976 -13.48 -16.99 -2.59
N GLU A 977 -13.20 -17.35 -3.85
CA GLU A 977 -14.25 -17.63 -4.84
C GLU A 977 -14.97 -18.94 -4.51
N ALA A 978 -14.23 -19.96 -4.05
CA ALA A 978 -14.82 -21.22 -3.60
C ALA A 978 -15.61 -21.07 -2.30
N GLN A 979 -15.13 -20.29 -1.32
CA GLN A 979 -15.85 -19.94 -0.09
C GLN A 979 -17.19 -19.28 -0.41
N ALA A 980 -17.19 -18.31 -1.34
CA ALA A 980 -18.41 -17.66 -1.78
C ALA A 980 -19.39 -18.63 -2.46
N ALA A 981 -18.89 -19.58 -3.27
CA ALA A 981 -19.71 -20.62 -3.89
C ALA A 981 -20.29 -21.61 -2.86
N VAL A 982 -19.49 -22.10 -1.91
CA VAL A 982 -19.95 -22.96 -0.80
C VAL A 982 -21.03 -22.26 0.00
N ALA A 983 -20.87 -20.96 0.29
CA ALA A 983 -21.84 -20.20 1.07
C ALA A 983 -23.24 -20.13 0.41
N LEU A 984 -23.34 -20.22 -0.91
CA LEU A 984 -24.64 -20.20 -1.61
C LEU A 984 -25.47 -21.46 -1.34
N VAL A 985 -24.83 -22.55 -0.92
CA VAL A 985 -25.50 -23.82 -0.71
C VAL A 985 -25.65 -24.21 0.78
N LEU A 986 -25.27 -23.29 1.67
CA LEU A 986 -25.53 -23.36 3.11
C LEU A 986 -26.91 -22.77 3.44
N GLU A 987 -27.42 -23.09 4.62
CA GLU A 987 -28.58 -22.38 5.18
C GLU A 987 -28.23 -20.92 5.53
N ASN A 988 -29.19 -20.00 5.38
CA ASN A 988 -28.98 -18.54 5.46
C ASN A 988 -28.22 -18.06 6.71
N GLY A 989 -28.48 -18.64 7.89
CA GLY A 989 -27.79 -18.27 9.13
C GLY A 989 -26.30 -18.63 9.13
N HIS A 990 -25.97 -19.81 8.59
CA HIS A 990 -24.59 -20.31 8.50
C HIS A 990 -23.82 -19.66 7.34
N ALA A 991 -24.50 -19.37 6.23
CA ALA A 991 -23.91 -18.71 5.06
C ALA A 991 -23.29 -17.34 5.41
N LYS A 992 -23.99 -16.54 6.23
CA LYS A 992 -23.49 -15.23 6.67
C LYS A 992 -22.21 -15.34 7.49
N HIS A 993 -22.25 -16.18 8.53
CA HIS A 993 -21.08 -16.40 9.39
C HIS A 993 -19.88 -16.93 8.59
N PHE A 994 -20.12 -17.91 7.71
CA PHE A 994 -19.06 -18.51 6.90
C PHE A 994 -18.38 -17.51 5.96
N ARG A 995 -19.11 -16.52 5.41
CA ARG A 995 -18.54 -15.44 4.57
C ARG A 995 -17.72 -14.41 5.36
N GLU A 996 -18.01 -14.22 6.64
CA GLU A 996 -17.29 -13.28 7.52
C GLU A 996 -15.92 -13.84 7.97
N LEU A 997 -15.76 -15.17 7.94
CA LEU A 997 -14.49 -15.82 8.25
C LEU A 997 -13.43 -15.50 7.20
N THR A 998 -12.22 -15.18 7.65
CA THR A 998 -11.09 -15.02 6.72
C THR A 998 -10.73 -16.40 6.17
N PHE A 999 -10.61 -16.51 4.84
CA PHE A 999 -10.37 -17.76 4.09
C PHE A 999 -9.09 -18.52 4.46
N SER A 1000 -8.24 -17.96 5.33
CA SER A 1000 -7.00 -18.56 5.86
C SER A 1000 -6.98 -18.73 7.37
N SER A 1001 -8.08 -18.42 8.08
CA SER A 1001 -8.14 -18.58 9.53
C SER A 1001 -8.35 -20.03 9.96
N ARG A 1002 -7.96 -20.33 11.19
CA ARG A 1002 -8.25 -21.60 11.86
C ARG A 1002 -9.76 -21.89 11.88
N ALA A 1003 -10.58 -20.89 12.27
CA ALA A 1003 -12.03 -21.00 12.31
C ALA A 1003 -12.67 -21.32 10.95
N TYR A 1004 -12.11 -20.80 9.85
CA TYR A 1004 -12.55 -21.14 8.49
C TYR A 1004 -12.32 -22.62 8.17
N PHE A 1005 -11.14 -23.16 8.47
CA PHE A 1005 -10.84 -24.57 8.25
C PHE A 1005 -11.61 -25.51 9.18
N GLU A 1006 -11.83 -25.13 10.44
CA GLU A 1006 -12.73 -25.85 11.36
C GLU A 1006 -14.15 -25.90 10.79
N SER A 1007 -14.66 -24.76 10.31
CA SER A 1007 -15.99 -24.68 9.68
C SER A 1007 -16.12 -25.60 8.47
N LEU A 1008 -15.08 -25.69 7.61
CA LEU A 1008 -15.05 -26.61 6.47
C LEU A 1008 -15.10 -28.08 6.88
N LEU A 1009 -14.33 -28.47 7.91
CA LEU A 1009 -14.30 -29.84 8.44
C LEU A 1009 -15.64 -30.25 9.04
N GLU A 1010 -16.35 -29.30 9.67
CA GLU A 1010 -17.64 -29.52 10.29
C GLU A 1010 -18.84 -29.46 9.34
N LEU A 1011 -18.67 -29.10 8.06
CA LEU A 1011 -19.79 -28.94 7.11
C LEU A 1011 -20.66 -30.19 6.96
N GLN A 1012 -20.07 -31.36 7.16
CA GLN A 1012 -20.74 -32.65 7.05
C GLN A 1012 -21.61 -32.98 8.28
N ALA A 1013 -21.36 -32.35 9.43
CA ALA A 1013 -22.16 -32.53 10.64
C ALA A 1013 -23.48 -31.72 10.53
N GLY A 1014 -24.62 -32.42 10.59
CA GLY A 1014 -25.92 -31.95 10.10
C GLY A 1014 -26.48 -30.63 10.67
N GLY A 1015 -27.36 -30.00 9.88
CA GLY A 1015 -28.11 -28.77 10.23
C GLY A 1015 -27.58 -27.47 9.62
N ARG A 1016 -26.56 -27.54 8.74
CA ARG A 1016 -25.90 -26.37 8.13
C ARG A 1016 -26.09 -26.26 6.61
N LEU A 1017 -26.57 -27.33 5.97
CA LEU A 1017 -26.70 -27.50 4.52
C LEU A 1017 -28.15 -27.42 4.08
N ARG A 1018 -28.41 -26.92 2.86
CA ARG A 1018 -29.74 -27.01 2.23
C ARG A 1018 -30.19 -28.49 2.10
N PRO A 1019 -31.51 -28.79 2.09
CA PRO A 1019 -32.03 -30.17 2.12
C PRO A 1019 -31.42 -31.11 1.08
N LEU A 1020 -31.32 -30.67 -0.17
CA LEU A 1020 -30.76 -31.44 -1.29
C LEU A 1020 -29.29 -31.87 -1.05
N LEU A 1021 -28.51 -31.06 -0.34
CA LEU A 1021 -27.14 -31.37 0.04
C LEU A 1021 -27.04 -32.15 1.35
N GLY A 1022 -28.02 -31.99 2.25
CA GLY A 1022 -28.12 -32.78 3.46
C GLY A 1022 -28.22 -34.27 3.17
N ASP A 1023 -28.98 -34.64 2.12
CA ASP A 1023 -29.11 -36.03 1.69
C ASP A 1023 -27.84 -36.56 1.01
N MET A 1024 -27.18 -35.73 0.18
CA MET A 1024 -25.88 -36.07 -0.41
C MET A 1024 -24.78 -36.28 0.65
N ALA A 1025 -24.73 -35.43 1.69
CA ALA A 1025 -23.75 -35.52 2.77
C ALA A 1025 -23.96 -36.77 3.64
N LYS A 1026 -25.23 -37.13 3.90
CA LYS A 1026 -25.61 -38.36 4.62
C LYS A 1026 -25.37 -39.62 3.80
N GLY A 1027 -25.53 -39.55 2.48
CA GLY A 1027 -25.40 -40.69 1.57
C GLY A 1027 -23.97 -41.21 1.41
N ASP A 1028 -22.96 -40.32 1.41
CA ASP A 1028 -21.56 -40.71 1.18
C ASP A 1028 -20.56 -39.77 1.91
N THR A 1029 -20.53 -39.93 3.23
CA THR A 1029 -19.61 -39.24 4.15
C THR A 1029 -18.13 -39.46 3.80
N GLU A 1030 -17.76 -40.66 3.36
CA GLU A 1030 -16.37 -40.99 3.03
C GLU A 1030 -15.89 -40.24 1.79
N LYS A 1031 -16.72 -40.17 0.74
CA LYS A 1031 -16.42 -39.39 -0.47
C LYS A 1031 -16.32 -37.90 -0.18
N TRP A 1032 -17.22 -37.38 0.66
CA TRP A 1032 -17.18 -35.98 1.08
C TRP A 1032 -15.83 -35.61 1.71
N MET A 1033 -15.41 -36.37 2.73
CA MET A 1033 -14.15 -36.09 3.40
C MET A 1033 -12.95 -36.37 2.50
N THR A 1034 -13.01 -37.37 1.63
CA THR A 1034 -11.95 -37.67 0.65
C THR A 1034 -11.72 -36.49 -0.30
N GLU A 1035 -12.78 -35.91 -0.86
CA GLU A 1035 -12.69 -34.76 -1.76
C GLU A 1035 -12.21 -33.50 -1.02
N LEU A 1036 -12.74 -33.20 0.18
CA LEU A 1036 -12.26 -32.09 1.01
C LEU A 1036 -10.77 -32.23 1.33
N MET A 1037 -10.35 -33.41 1.80
CA MET A 1037 -8.95 -33.68 2.15
C MET A 1037 -8.02 -33.55 0.96
N SER A 1038 -8.47 -33.85 -0.26
CA SER A 1038 -7.62 -33.70 -1.44
C SER A 1038 -7.22 -32.25 -1.76
N GLY A 1039 -8.01 -31.27 -1.31
CA GLY A 1039 -7.64 -29.85 -1.31
C GLY A 1039 -6.90 -29.43 -0.05
N PHE A 1040 -7.42 -29.85 1.11
CA PHE A 1040 -6.95 -29.45 2.45
C PHE A 1040 -5.47 -29.74 2.69
N VAL A 1041 -5.01 -30.93 2.29
CA VAL A 1041 -3.61 -31.36 2.51
C VAL A 1041 -2.62 -30.39 1.88
N GLY A 1042 -2.98 -29.73 0.76
CA GLY A 1042 -2.13 -28.74 0.11
C GLY A 1042 -1.93 -27.49 0.97
N SER A 1043 -2.98 -27.02 1.64
CA SER A 1043 -2.96 -25.86 2.55
C SER A 1043 -2.15 -26.14 3.82
N ALA A 1044 -2.22 -27.38 4.32
CA ALA A 1044 -1.49 -27.82 5.51
C ALA A 1044 -0.01 -28.19 5.24
N ASP A 1045 0.45 -28.21 3.98
CA ASP A 1045 1.80 -28.61 3.59
C ASP A 1045 2.60 -27.51 2.87
N THR A 1046 2.04 -26.91 1.82
CA THR A 1046 2.77 -26.04 0.87
C THR A 1046 2.32 -24.57 0.82
N GLY A 1047 1.57 -24.12 1.83
CA GLY A 1047 1.05 -22.76 1.94
C GLY A 1047 2.03 -21.73 2.52
N ASN A 1048 1.57 -20.48 2.66
CA ASN A 1048 2.21 -19.50 3.55
C ASN A 1048 2.26 -20.06 5.00
N GLU A 1049 3.25 -19.67 5.80
CA GLU A 1049 3.45 -20.19 7.15
C GLU A 1049 2.19 -20.05 8.02
N ASP A 1050 1.53 -18.87 7.97
CA ASP A 1050 0.27 -18.63 8.70
C ASP A 1050 -0.86 -19.57 8.24
N LEU A 1051 -0.94 -19.86 6.94
CA LEU A 1051 -1.93 -20.77 6.37
C LEU A 1051 -1.69 -22.21 6.84
N VAL A 1052 -0.43 -22.65 6.80
CA VAL A 1052 -0.03 -23.98 7.25
C VAL A 1052 -0.31 -24.15 8.74
N ILE A 1053 0.03 -23.14 9.56
CA ILE A 1053 -0.23 -23.15 11.00
C ILE A 1053 -1.73 -23.22 11.28
N ALA A 1054 -2.53 -22.35 10.64
CA ALA A 1054 -3.97 -22.29 10.87
C ALA A 1054 -4.69 -23.57 10.45
N SER A 1055 -4.37 -24.13 9.27
CA SER A 1055 -4.97 -25.36 8.75
C SER A 1055 -4.54 -26.60 9.54
N ARG A 1056 -3.28 -26.70 9.98
CA ARG A 1056 -2.81 -27.80 10.85
C ARG A 1056 -3.44 -27.75 12.23
N ALA A 1057 -3.56 -26.55 12.83
CA ALA A 1057 -4.23 -26.39 14.11
C ALA A 1057 -5.68 -26.90 14.00
N ALA A 1058 -6.46 -26.34 13.07
CA ALA A 1058 -7.84 -26.76 12.82
C ALA A 1058 -7.99 -28.28 12.64
N LEU A 1059 -7.06 -28.91 11.89
CA LEU A 1059 -7.06 -30.35 11.69
C LEU A 1059 -6.80 -31.13 12.99
N CYS A 1060 -5.82 -30.72 13.80
CA CYS A 1060 -5.53 -31.34 15.10
C CYS A 1060 -6.72 -31.22 16.04
N ASP A 1061 -7.28 -30.01 16.19
CA ASP A 1061 -8.42 -29.76 17.08
C ASP A 1061 -9.65 -30.59 16.67
N PHE A 1062 -9.92 -30.70 15.36
CA PHE A 1062 -11.01 -31.52 14.84
C PHE A 1062 -10.81 -33.02 15.12
N CYS A 1063 -9.59 -33.53 14.93
CA CYS A 1063 -9.22 -34.91 15.24
C CYS A 1063 -9.26 -35.22 16.75
N GLU A 1064 -8.87 -34.27 17.60
CA GLU A 1064 -8.87 -34.42 19.05
C GLU A 1064 -10.29 -34.35 19.66
N ALA A 1065 -11.22 -33.65 19.02
CA ALA A 1065 -12.57 -33.49 19.52
C ALA A 1065 -13.38 -34.80 19.61
N LYS A 1066 -13.25 -35.69 18.63
CA LYS A 1066 -13.94 -37.00 18.60
C LYS A 1066 -13.10 -38.05 17.88
N HIS A 1067 -13.13 -39.28 18.37
CA HIS A 1067 -12.44 -40.40 17.73
C HIS A 1067 -12.95 -40.69 16.31
N GLU A 1068 -14.26 -40.56 16.09
CA GLU A 1068 -14.89 -40.68 14.76
C GLU A 1068 -14.31 -39.68 13.74
N ASN A 1069 -13.98 -38.46 14.18
CA ASN A 1069 -13.38 -37.43 13.32
C ASN A 1069 -11.96 -37.84 12.90
N LEU A 1070 -11.15 -38.33 13.84
CA LEU A 1070 -9.81 -38.84 13.55
C LEU A 1070 -9.86 -39.98 12.54
N ASP A 1071 -10.76 -40.95 12.74
CA ASP A 1071 -10.93 -42.07 11.83
C ASP A 1071 -11.38 -41.61 10.44
N LEU A 1072 -12.33 -40.69 10.38
CA LEU A 1072 -12.82 -40.12 9.13
C LEU A 1072 -11.68 -39.46 8.32
N ILE A 1073 -10.83 -38.67 8.98
CA ILE A 1073 -9.69 -38.00 8.36
C ILE A 1073 -8.62 -39.00 7.91
N CYS A 1074 -8.25 -39.96 8.76
CA CYS A 1074 -7.24 -40.96 8.44
C CYS A 1074 -7.69 -41.89 7.30
N HIS A 1075 -8.96 -42.29 7.27
CA HIS A 1075 -9.53 -43.07 6.16
C HIS A 1075 -9.57 -42.26 4.86
N ALA A 1076 -10.00 -41.00 4.90
CA ALA A 1076 -10.00 -40.11 3.73
C ALA A 1076 -8.59 -39.91 3.15
N MET A 1077 -7.57 -39.77 3.99
CA MET A 1077 -6.18 -39.68 3.52
C MET A 1077 -5.68 -41.00 2.92
N LEU A 1078 -5.99 -42.14 3.52
CA LEU A 1078 -5.69 -43.45 2.92
C LEU A 1078 -6.39 -43.62 1.58
N GLN A 1079 -7.64 -43.18 1.46
CA GLN A 1079 -8.40 -43.23 0.22
C GLN A 1079 -7.82 -42.30 -0.84
N ASN A 1080 -7.35 -41.11 -0.48
CA ASN A 1080 -6.60 -40.23 -1.38
C ASN A 1080 -5.32 -40.92 -1.91
N LEU A 1081 -4.59 -41.65 -1.06
CA LEU A 1081 -3.46 -42.45 -1.52
C LEU A 1081 -3.87 -43.60 -2.46
N LYS A 1082 -5.07 -44.17 -2.33
CA LYS A 1082 -5.56 -45.23 -3.23
C LYS A 1082 -6.04 -44.67 -4.58
N SER A 1083 -6.87 -43.63 -4.56
CA SER A 1083 -7.62 -43.15 -5.72
C SER A 1083 -6.86 -42.14 -6.58
N ARG A 1084 -5.87 -41.42 -6.03
CA ARG A 1084 -5.17 -40.33 -6.72
C ARG A 1084 -3.72 -40.65 -7.08
N GLN A 1085 -3.40 -41.93 -7.25
CA GLN A 1085 -2.07 -42.35 -7.70
C GLN A 1085 -1.68 -41.64 -9.01
N GLY A 1086 -0.43 -41.20 -9.09
CA GLY A 1086 0.08 -40.37 -10.19
C GLY A 1086 -0.22 -38.86 -10.07
N GLN A 1087 -1.06 -38.42 -9.14
CA GLN A 1087 -1.32 -37.01 -8.88
C GLN A 1087 -0.48 -36.48 -7.71
N ASP A 1088 0.81 -36.22 -7.96
CA ASP A 1088 1.78 -35.78 -6.94
C ASP A 1088 1.34 -34.54 -6.15
N ARG A 1089 0.54 -33.67 -6.78
CA ARG A 1089 -0.05 -32.48 -6.17
C ARG A 1089 -0.90 -32.77 -4.93
N VAL A 1090 -1.50 -33.96 -4.86
CA VAL A 1090 -2.30 -34.43 -3.71
C VAL A 1090 -1.52 -35.48 -2.90
N ILE A 1091 -0.86 -36.42 -3.57
CA ILE A 1091 -0.18 -37.54 -2.92
C ILE A 1091 0.96 -37.08 -2.00
N VAL A 1092 1.80 -36.15 -2.44
CA VAL A 1092 2.94 -35.70 -1.62
C VAL A 1092 2.46 -34.97 -0.37
N PRO A 1093 1.55 -33.97 -0.46
CA PRO A 1093 0.99 -33.36 0.74
C PRO A 1093 0.25 -34.36 1.63
N THR A 1094 -0.50 -35.31 1.07
CA THR A 1094 -1.19 -36.34 1.88
C THR A 1094 -0.20 -37.14 2.72
N LEU A 1095 0.93 -37.54 2.15
CA LEU A 1095 1.99 -38.26 2.90
C LEU A 1095 2.63 -37.38 3.98
N GLU A 1096 2.87 -36.09 3.71
CA GLU A 1096 3.41 -35.15 4.70
C GLU A 1096 2.43 -34.90 5.86
N ILE A 1097 1.12 -34.81 5.58
CA ILE A 1097 0.11 -34.64 6.64
C ILE A 1097 -0.07 -35.92 7.45
N ILE A 1098 -0.04 -37.10 6.83
CA ILE A 1098 0.01 -38.37 7.57
C ILE A 1098 1.23 -38.41 8.49
N ALA A 1099 2.42 -38.06 7.99
CA ALA A 1099 3.64 -37.98 8.79
C ALA A 1099 3.53 -36.96 9.94
N PHE A 1100 2.92 -35.80 9.69
CA PHE A 1100 2.65 -34.79 10.72
C PHE A 1100 1.72 -35.33 11.82
N LEU A 1101 0.65 -36.06 11.48
CA LEU A 1101 -0.24 -36.64 12.48
C LEU A 1101 0.43 -37.75 13.31
N PHE A 1102 1.39 -38.50 12.75
CA PHE A 1102 2.25 -39.40 13.52
C PHE A 1102 3.13 -38.62 14.51
N GLN A 1103 3.70 -37.48 14.10
CA GLN A 1103 4.50 -36.63 14.99
C GLN A 1103 3.66 -36.03 16.13
N MET A 1104 2.40 -35.70 15.87
CA MET A 1104 1.46 -35.21 16.89
C MET A 1104 0.85 -36.31 17.76
N GLN A 1105 1.24 -37.58 17.58
CA GLN A 1105 0.71 -38.73 18.33
C GLN A 1105 -0.81 -38.95 18.15
N LEU A 1106 -1.37 -38.48 17.03
CA LEU A 1106 -2.79 -38.62 16.68
C LEU A 1106 -3.04 -39.83 15.81
N PHE A 1107 -2.23 -40.07 14.78
CA PHE A 1107 -2.46 -41.13 13.80
C PHE A 1107 -2.42 -42.54 14.45
N GLN A 1108 -1.60 -42.71 15.48
CA GLN A 1108 -1.47 -43.94 16.28
C GLN A 1108 -2.79 -44.37 16.92
N LYS A 1109 -3.71 -43.42 17.13
CA LYS A 1109 -5.01 -43.68 17.74
C LYS A 1109 -6.09 -44.04 16.71
N SER A 1110 -5.81 -44.03 15.40
CA SER A 1110 -6.84 -44.32 14.38
C SER A 1110 -7.00 -45.81 14.10
N SER A 1111 -8.17 -46.23 13.61
CA SER A 1111 -8.48 -47.61 13.22
C SER A 1111 -7.97 -48.02 11.82
N VAL A 1112 -7.21 -47.14 11.14
CA VAL A 1112 -6.67 -47.42 9.80
C VAL A 1112 -5.72 -48.62 9.79
N ASN A 1113 -5.93 -49.53 8.84
CA ASN A 1113 -5.06 -50.68 8.61
C ASN A 1113 -3.64 -50.25 8.16
N LEU A 1114 -2.66 -50.36 9.05
CA LEU A 1114 -1.27 -49.94 8.82
C LEU A 1114 -0.59 -50.70 7.67
N ARG A 1115 -0.94 -51.97 7.43
CA ARG A 1115 -0.43 -52.74 6.28
C ARG A 1115 -0.93 -52.16 4.96
N SER A 1116 -2.20 -51.76 4.91
CA SER A 1116 -2.80 -51.06 3.76
C SER A 1116 -2.12 -49.71 3.53
N LEU A 1117 -1.91 -48.92 4.58
CA LEU A 1117 -1.19 -47.66 4.51
C LEU A 1117 0.23 -47.84 3.96
N CYS A 1118 0.98 -48.81 4.50
CA CYS A 1118 2.33 -49.12 4.02
C CYS A 1118 2.35 -49.52 2.54
N LEU A 1119 1.38 -50.33 2.09
CA LEU A 1119 1.23 -50.72 0.68
C LEU A 1119 0.94 -49.51 -0.23
N GLN A 1120 0.07 -48.58 0.17
CA GLN A 1120 -0.23 -47.41 -0.65
C GLN A 1120 0.94 -46.42 -0.68
N THR A 1121 1.62 -46.22 0.46
CA THR A 1121 2.87 -45.44 0.53
C THR A 1121 3.96 -46.06 -0.37
N GLN A 1122 4.03 -47.38 -0.45
CA GLN A 1122 4.93 -48.08 -1.36
C GLN A 1122 4.56 -47.83 -2.82
N LYS A 1123 3.28 -47.95 -3.19
CA LYS A 1123 2.83 -47.64 -4.55
C LYS A 1123 3.15 -46.21 -4.95
N ALA A 1124 2.95 -45.25 -4.05
CA ALA A 1124 3.26 -43.84 -4.28
C ALA A 1124 4.78 -43.61 -4.52
N GLY A 1125 5.63 -44.25 -3.71
CA GLY A 1125 7.09 -44.12 -3.79
C GLY A 1125 7.77 -45.03 -4.82
N TYR A 1126 7.05 -45.94 -5.47
CA TYR A 1126 7.64 -46.91 -6.39
C TYR A 1126 8.14 -46.25 -7.68
N LYS A 1127 9.44 -46.42 -7.99
CA LYS A 1127 10.10 -45.89 -9.20
C LYS A 1127 9.89 -44.39 -9.45
N THR A 1128 9.66 -43.61 -8.40
CA THR A 1128 9.47 -42.16 -8.55
C THR A 1128 10.80 -41.42 -8.62
N GLY A 1129 10.87 -40.42 -9.52
CA GLY A 1129 11.98 -39.46 -9.59
C GLY A 1129 11.85 -38.28 -8.61
N ASN A 1130 10.81 -38.26 -7.77
CA ASN A 1130 10.52 -37.13 -6.91
C ASN A 1130 11.12 -37.34 -5.51
N VAL A 1131 12.25 -36.67 -5.21
CA VAL A 1131 12.96 -36.78 -3.92
C VAL A 1131 12.07 -36.39 -2.74
N ARG A 1132 11.23 -35.37 -2.88
CA ARG A 1132 10.30 -34.92 -1.82
C ARG A 1132 9.21 -35.96 -1.55
N LYS A 1133 8.74 -36.66 -2.60
CA LYS A 1133 7.81 -37.78 -2.40
C LYS A 1133 8.48 -38.92 -1.64
N LEU A 1134 9.71 -39.27 -1.99
CA LEU A 1134 10.48 -40.30 -1.27
C LEU A 1134 10.72 -39.90 0.19
N GLU A 1135 10.98 -38.62 0.45
CA GLU A 1135 11.05 -38.07 1.81
C GLU A 1135 9.78 -38.31 2.62
N ALA A 1136 8.63 -37.92 2.06
CA ALA A 1136 7.35 -38.10 2.72
C ALA A 1136 7.03 -39.58 2.95
N CYS A 1137 7.33 -40.46 1.97
CA CYS A 1137 7.23 -41.91 2.14
C CYS A 1137 8.08 -42.41 3.31
N THR A 1138 9.34 -41.98 3.40
CA THR A 1138 10.26 -42.37 4.50
C THR A 1138 9.71 -41.94 5.85
N LYS A 1139 9.22 -40.70 5.99
CA LYS A 1139 8.62 -40.20 7.24
C LYS A 1139 7.41 -41.05 7.66
N VAL A 1140 6.53 -41.41 6.71
CA VAL A 1140 5.37 -42.28 6.98
C VAL A 1140 5.82 -43.68 7.41
N TYR A 1141 6.82 -44.28 6.75
CA TYR A 1141 7.35 -45.56 7.20
C TYR A 1141 7.97 -45.50 8.60
N CYS A 1142 8.66 -44.40 8.94
CA CYS A 1142 9.19 -44.21 10.30
C CYS A 1142 8.07 -44.06 11.33
N GLY A 1143 7.00 -43.32 10.99
CA GLY A 1143 5.81 -43.19 11.84
C GLY A 1143 5.07 -44.51 12.07
N ILE A 1144 5.00 -45.38 11.07
CA ILE A 1144 4.47 -46.74 11.24
C ILE A 1144 5.44 -47.59 12.08
N ALA A 1145 6.74 -47.49 11.83
CA ALA A 1145 7.76 -48.30 12.51
C ALA A 1145 7.91 -47.96 14.00
N SER A 1146 7.59 -46.74 14.42
CA SER A 1146 7.58 -46.32 15.83
C SER A 1146 6.40 -46.88 16.64
N MET A 1147 5.40 -47.49 16.00
CA MET A 1147 4.29 -48.19 16.68
C MET A 1147 4.66 -49.60 17.14
N ALA A 1148 5.95 -49.95 17.19
CA ALA A 1148 6.42 -51.24 17.66
C ALA A 1148 5.94 -51.50 19.11
N GLY A 1149 5.32 -52.64 19.36
CA GLY A 1149 4.78 -53.00 20.69
C GLY A 1149 3.31 -52.59 20.93
N GLN A 1150 2.64 -51.93 19.99
CA GLN A 1150 1.20 -51.67 20.07
C GLN A 1150 0.36 -52.83 19.51
N GLU A 1151 -0.74 -53.15 20.20
CA GLU A 1151 -1.62 -54.27 19.85
C GLU A 1151 -2.24 -54.06 18.45
N GLY A 1152 -2.08 -55.04 17.56
CA GLY A 1152 -2.59 -54.98 16.17
C GLY A 1152 -1.69 -54.28 15.13
N ALA A 1153 -0.56 -53.67 15.54
CA ALA A 1153 0.34 -52.95 14.63
C ALA A 1153 1.44 -53.81 13.97
N GLU A 1154 1.68 -55.03 14.46
CA GLU A 1154 2.85 -55.86 14.14
C GLU A 1154 3.09 -56.06 12.64
N THR A 1155 2.05 -56.40 11.88
CA THR A 1155 2.17 -56.66 10.43
C THR A 1155 2.51 -55.39 9.63
N GLY A 1156 2.02 -54.23 10.06
CA GLY A 1156 2.34 -52.94 9.44
C GLY A 1156 3.76 -52.48 9.77
N VAL A 1157 4.18 -52.65 11.03
CA VAL A 1157 5.54 -52.34 11.50
C VAL A 1157 6.58 -53.17 10.77
N GLN A 1158 6.36 -54.48 10.62
CA GLN A 1158 7.26 -55.37 9.87
C GLN A 1158 7.41 -54.92 8.40
N GLU A 1159 6.29 -54.60 7.74
CA GLU A 1159 6.31 -54.15 6.36
C GLU A 1159 7.03 -52.79 6.22
N ALA A 1160 6.78 -51.83 7.13
CA ALA A 1160 7.44 -50.52 7.11
C ALA A 1160 8.95 -50.64 7.34
N ARG A 1161 9.40 -51.47 8.29
CA ARG A 1161 10.82 -51.75 8.53
C ARG A 1161 11.51 -52.34 7.30
N LYS A 1162 10.85 -53.30 6.63
CA LYS A 1162 11.32 -53.86 5.36
C LYS A 1162 11.44 -52.80 4.25
N ARG A 1163 10.51 -51.84 4.19
CA ARG A 1163 10.58 -50.73 3.22
C ARG A 1163 11.70 -49.74 3.53
N LEU A 1164 11.95 -49.44 4.81
CA LEU A 1164 13.11 -48.63 5.22
C LEU A 1164 14.43 -49.34 4.87
N GLY A 1165 14.55 -50.65 5.12
CA GLY A 1165 15.71 -51.45 4.71
C GLY A 1165 15.94 -51.48 3.19
N ALA A 1166 14.86 -51.52 2.40
CA ALA A 1166 14.95 -51.40 0.95
C ALA A 1166 15.41 -50.00 0.50
N LEU A 1167 14.96 -48.93 1.16
CA LEU A 1167 15.37 -47.56 0.84
C LEU A 1167 16.81 -47.24 1.26
N LEU A 1168 17.39 -47.94 2.23
CA LEU A 1168 18.84 -47.86 2.52
C LEU A 1168 19.70 -48.32 1.33
N HIS A 1169 19.15 -49.15 0.44
CA HIS A 1169 19.82 -49.55 -0.80
C HIS A 1169 19.55 -48.60 -1.99
N HIS A 1170 18.86 -47.48 -1.77
CA HIS A 1170 18.48 -46.57 -2.85
C HIS A 1170 19.72 -45.92 -3.51
N PRO A 1171 19.73 -45.73 -4.85
CA PRO A 1171 20.89 -45.16 -5.55
C PRO A 1171 21.18 -43.69 -5.20
N TRP A 1172 20.19 -42.95 -4.67
CA TRP A 1172 20.37 -41.56 -4.27
C TRP A 1172 20.91 -41.42 -2.84
N PRO A 1173 22.11 -40.82 -2.66
CA PRO A 1173 22.73 -40.62 -1.34
C PRO A 1173 21.79 -39.96 -0.33
N LYS A 1174 21.08 -38.91 -0.76
CA LYS A 1174 20.17 -38.14 0.09
C LYS A 1174 19.06 -39.02 0.69
N VAL A 1175 18.48 -39.94 -0.09
CA VAL A 1175 17.42 -40.85 0.38
C VAL A 1175 17.97 -41.78 1.46
N ARG A 1176 19.19 -42.29 1.32
CA ARG A 1176 19.82 -43.15 2.32
C ARG A 1176 20.06 -42.41 3.64
N SER A 1177 20.59 -41.19 3.58
CA SER A 1177 20.77 -40.34 4.76
C SER A 1177 19.45 -40.08 5.49
N MET A 1178 18.38 -39.76 4.76
CA MET A 1178 17.06 -39.50 5.36
C MET A 1178 16.45 -40.73 6.03
N VAL A 1179 16.67 -41.93 5.48
CA VAL A 1179 16.24 -43.18 6.11
C VAL A 1179 16.98 -43.41 7.42
N VAL A 1180 18.28 -43.12 7.46
CA VAL A 1180 19.07 -43.21 8.69
C VAL A 1180 18.62 -42.19 9.74
N ASP A 1181 18.40 -40.94 9.35
CA ASP A 1181 17.89 -39.90 10.25
C ASP A 1181 16.52 -40.28 10.83
N GLY A 1182 15.64 -40.87 10.00
CA GLY A 1182 14.34 -41.37 10.44
C GLY A 1182 14.45 -42.58 11.37
N LEU A 1183 15.31 -43.54 11.04
CA LEU A 1183 15.57 -44.73 11.88
C LEU A 1183 16.20 -44.35 13.23
N TRP A 1184 17.04 -43.31 13.28
CA TRP A 1184 17.59 -42.79 14.52
C TRP A 1184 16.49 -42.39 15.51
N GLY A 1185 15.45 -41.70 15.04
CA GLY A 1185 14.31 -41.32 15.89
C GLY A 1185 13.41 -42.50 16.27
N VAL A 1186 13.35 -43.56 15.47
CA VAL A 1186 12.58 -44.79 15.79
C VAL A 1186 13.31 -45.66 16.82
N LEU A 1187 14.64 -45.63 16.83
CA LEU A 1187 15.50 -46.48 17.67
C LEU A 1187 16.05 -45.75 18.91
N GLU A 1188 15.56 -44.55 19.24
CA GLU A 1188 16.08 -43.71 20.33
C GLU A 1188 16.04 -44.43 21.70
N GLU A 1189 15.08 -45.33 21.91
CA GLU A 1189 14.96 -46.14 23.14
C GLU A 1189 15.92 -47.35 23.17
N GLU A 1190 16.54 -47.71 22.04
CA GLU A 1190 17.50 -48.81 21.90
C GLU A 1190 18.94 -48.26 21.67
N GLU A 1191 19.48 -47.57 22.68
CA GLU A 1191 20.70 -46.74 22.57
C GLU A 1191 21.92 -47.50 22.01
N GLU A 1192 22.11 -48.78 22.34
CA GLU A 1192 23.18 -49.63 21.81
C GLU A 1192 23.03 -49.93 20.31
N ILE A 1193 21.80 -50.07 19.83
CA ILE A 1193 21.47 -50.38 18.43
C ILE A 1193 21.51 -49.10 17.59
N ALA A 1194 21.00 -47.99 18.13
CA ALA A 1194 21.04 -46.68 17.49
C ALA A 1194 22.49 -46.22 17.24
N GLN A 1195 23.42 -46.40 18.20
CA GLN A 1195 24.83 -46.00 18.05
C GLN A 1195 25.51 -46.52 16.79
N LYS A 1196 25.05 -47.66 16.24
CA LYS A 1196 25.57 -48.25 15.00
C LYS A 1196 25.28 -47.43 13.73
N LEU A 1197 24.33 -46.50 13.81
CA LEU A 1197 24.04 -45.54 12.75
C LEU A 1197 25.00 -44.33 12.73
N LYS A 1198 25.86 -44.15 13.75
CA LYS A 1198 26.80 -43.03 13.86
C LYS A 1198 28.16 -43.35 13.21
N GLY A 1199 28.89 -42.30 12.82
CA GLY A 1199 30.27 -42.41 12.33
C GLY A 1199 30.44 -42.92 10.90
N VAL A 1200 29.34 -43.11 10.16
CA VAL A 1200 29.32 -43.53 8.75
C VAL A 1200 28.65 -42.44 7.90
N ASP A 1201 29.29 -42.07 6.78
CA ASP A 1201 28.61 -41.28 5.74
C ASP A 1201 27.70 -42.22 4.92
N TRP A 1202 26.44 -42.32 5.33
CA TRP A 1202 25.43 -43.14 4.66
C TRP A 1202 25.10 -42.68 3.23
N GLY A 1203 25.50 -41.47 2.87
CA GLY A 1203 25.50 -40.98 1.49
C GLY A 1203 26.53 -41.70 0.61
N GLN A 1204 27.60 -42.24 1.18
CA GLN A 1204 28.69 -42.93 0.48
C GLN A 1204 28.89 -44.39 0.90
N ALA A 1205 28.08 -44.90 1.83
CA ALA A 1205 28.19 -46.26 2.34
C ALA A 1205 28.19 -47.33 1.23
N GLY A 1206 29.12 -48.29 1.34
CA GLY A 1206 29.23 -49.42 0.42
C GLY A 1206 28.13 -50.47 0.62
N LYS A 1207 27.88 -51.31 -0.39
CA LYS A 1207 26.84 -52.37 -0.34
C LYS A 1207 26.97 -53.30 0.86
N LEU A 1208 28.20 -53.62 1.27
CA LEU A 1208 28.46 -54.48 2.42
C LEU A 1208 28.04 -53.81 3.74
N GLN A 1209 28.39 -52.53 3.92
CA GLN A 1209 28.02 -51.74 5.11
C GLN A 1209 26.50 -51.58 5.23
N ILE A 1210 25.82 -51.33 4.11
CA ILE A 1210 24.35 -51.24 4.07
C ILE A 1210 23.71 -52.59 4.41
N LYS A 1211 24.22 -53.69 3.85
CA LYS A 1211 23.74 -55.05 4.13
C LYS A 1211 23.88 -55.40 5.62
N THR A 1212 25.05 -55.12 6.20
CA THR A 1212 25.30 -55.32 7.64
C THR A 1212 24.33 -54.50 8.49
N ALA A 1213 24.10 -53.23 8.17
CA ALA A 1213 23.15 -52.39 8.90
C ALA A 1213 21.70 -52.91 8.80
N VAL A 1214 21.26 -53.37 7.63
CA VAL A 1214 19.91 -53.94 7.43
C VAL A 1214 19.71 -55.23 8.22
N GLU A 1215 20.72 -56.10 8.28
CA GLU A 1215 20.69 -57.35 9.05
C GLU A 1215 20.70 -57.07 10.57
N GLU A 1216 21.58 -56.19 11.03
CA GLU A 1216 21.72 -55.86 12.46
C GLU A 1216 20.53 -55.10 13.03
N LEU A 1217 19.87 -54.26 12.22
CA LEU A 1217 18.67 -53.50 12.60
C LEU A 1217 17.37 -54.27 12.34
N ARG A 1218 17.44 -55.53 11.90
CA ARG A 1218 16.28 -56.38 11.56
C ARG A 1218 15.30 -55.70 10.58
N LEU A 1219 15.85 -55.06 9.54
CA LEU A 1219 15.09 -54.34 8.50
C LEU A 1219 14.83 -55.20 7.24
N GLY A 1220 14.89 -56.53 7.36
CA GLY A 1220 14.79 -57.52 6.27
C GLY A 1220 13.39 -58.09 6.04
#